data_AF-A0A9E1UNI9-F1
#
_entry.id   AF-A0A9E1UNI9-F1
#
_cell.length_a   1.000
_cell.length_b   1.000
_cell.length_c   1.000
_cell.angle_alpha   90.00
_cell.angle_beta   90.00
_cell.angle_gamma   90.00
#
_symmetry.space_group_name_H-M   'P 1'
#
loop_
_entity.id
_entity.type
_entity.pdbx_description
1 polymer ?
#
loop_
_entity_poly.entity_id
_entity_poly.type
_entity_poly.pdbx_seq_one_letter_code
_entity_poly.pdbx_strand_id
1 'polypeptide(L)'
;GFGSLKIHGLMTLAQLDACAERIPALLGNKNFVNAYLLRLVPKSDEDMDAPAVRLAYLERLHTFAEKLPPAWNVLKANVRYRRLEFDRTQDVYDRARFLAYLQLPRSAGYVRREYLRKREFRGVTVNLGATVGGYPILRDRIGNDEPLVRAYLHRLLADAQGYGAFAPYLEETYLKEVYAEANILAGVGDQERWHAMIAPARLRALKERVDIELLPTCKKRFGVEEAVKLTVGIKNVQSLLVRVYEINTFNYYRAKGKEVGTSVDLDGLVANREQTLTYEQPALRRHDEVFPFPELNRPGVWVVELIGNGRSSRAVIRKGQLRFTERWGAAGHVFRIYDQDNVLVKDATLWLGSQEYRPDEEGEIAVPFSTGSGPKPSPMGVGGFVLQRGDFAALGRFAHRNETYSLAAGFQLGRESLVQGEMAKLLVRPRLSIHGVPMDVGLLEHVELTLTSSDIRGTNTTKTYRELKLLNDDVTVCEFRVPADLQRLTYRLTAKIRNVSQAKEETLTANGSRTVNAVDAQSRVASLHLRPTEDGYVLELLGKTGEVLPERTVALTLHHHEYSFQTHAKLQTDQAGQVQLGALVGIRSLTAKAADTDLSVDLGELRAGAARSPQPMNGVVGDAFELPLPGGVPAQVSLLEVGPNTVLADRQDHVELAAGAVRVRGLPAGDYLLVLREPSGRLLARIPLSVVPGDRRRGWAMGPERVLEAGNPRRLGIKRATLADAAGKQQLNVQLANATPYTRVYVIAGRYAVNDPLDLGGALGAGQRSLRFDHPACYYVSGRDLGDEFRYVLERHSAAKRPGNLLTKPSLLLNPWSLGETQSSKEQLRRGEAYGEVAKPSVAGPGGAPARSPRESARRMRRGGRGGPERSANYDFLLTSALVAENLKPDADGVVMLDLDLGARQYVQVIATDGQDIVRQPVLRSFANEAYRDLRLRRAMAADRHFTEQKRVDIIAAGKPFTVRDMRSSKVRAYATLTDAYGLLKTLSGDGTLAEFEFVCRWPKLSDEEKLTFYGKYACHELSFFVYQKDRPFFDKVVKPYLANKKDKTFLDHWLLGADLAGYLEPWAYGRLNIVERILLAQRLPAQAASTRRHVQDLYNLIPPDIEGFNRRFDTAVKSASLDKASGMEMEEVAEVLGEARTTTTSGAAATFALKAPAKPGSRRKALGRLVRGEAKRDSKSKSEKEMAKKKGRFAAVAGGKVVELADHGYLSSDDLAKDRARRAEVRQLFRKLAVTKEWVENNYYHIRIEQQTANLIQV
;
A
#
# COMPACT_ATOMS: atom_id res chain seq x y z
N GLY A 1 29.01 -27.19 -15.18
CA GLY A 1 30.10 -26.46 -14.48
C GLY A 1 29.50 -25.49 -13.46
N PHE A 2 30.27 -25.04 -12.47
CA PHE A 2 29.74 -24.19 -11.40
C PHE A 2 29.08 -22.91 -11.95
N GLY A 3 27.90 -22.58 -11.41
CA GLY A 3 27.04 -21.50 -11.91
C GLY A 3 25.99 -21.91 -12.96
N SER A 4 26.03 -23.13 -13.53
CA SER A 4 25.01 -23.56 -14.52
C SER A 4 23.64 -23.86 -13.89
N LEU A 5 23.61 -24.29 -12.63
CA LEU A 5 22.40 -24.53 -11.84
C LEU A 5 22.15 -23.39 -10.85
N LYS A 6 20.88 -23.03 -10.63
CA LYS A 6 20.46 -21.98 -9.68
C LYS A 6 20.90 -22.27 -8.23
N ILE A 7 21.03 -23.55 -7.86
CA ILE A 7 21.43 -23.96 -6.50
C ILE A 7 22.83 -23.47 -6.12
N HIS A 8 23.76 -23.34 -7.07
CA HIS A 8 25.11 -22.82 -6.82
C HIS A 8 25.11 -21.40 -6.22
N GLY A 9 24.11 -20.58 -6.57
CA GLY A 9 23.96 -19.23 -6.00
C GLY A 9 23.39 -19.21 -4.58
N LEU A 10 22.87 -20.34 -4.09
CA LEU A 10 22.19 -20.49 -2.80
C LEU A 10 23.02 -21.23 -1.73
N MET A 11 24.19 -21.76 -2.09
CA MET A 11 25.06 -22.51 -1.15
C MET A 11 25.53 -21.62 0.00
N THR A 12 25.72 -22.13 1.22
CA THR A 12 26.30 -21.33 2.33
C THR A 12 27.81 -21.15 2.15
N LEU A 13 28.45 -20.28 2.95
CA LEU A 13 29.92 -20.11 2.90
C LEU A 13 30.65 -21.45 3.15
N ALA A 14 30.27 -22.17 4.22
CA ALA A 14 30.82 -23.49 4.55
C ALA A 14 30.63 -24.54 3.43
N GLN A 15 29.51 -24.48 2.69
CA GLN A 15 29.30 -25.35 1.53
C GLN A 15 30.21 -24.98 0.34
N LEU A 16 30.55 -23.69 0.17
CA LEU A 16 31.53 -23.28 -0.83
C LEU A 16 32.95 -23.71 -0.43
N ASP A 17 33.36 -23.55 0.83
CA ASP A 17 34.65 -24.04 1.32
C ASP A 17 34.80 -25.56 1.07
N ALA A 18 33.82 -26.38 1.47
CA ALA A 18 33.82 -27.82 1.21
C ALA A 18 33.86 -28.18 -0.29
N CYS A 19 33.29 -27.33 -1.17
CA CYS A 19 33.43 -27.48 -2.61
C CYS A 19 34.82 -27.11 -3.13
N ALA A 20 35.46 -26.07 -2.59
CA ALA A 20 36.81 -25.68 -2.97
C ALA A 20 37.85 -26.71 -2.51
N GLU A 21 37.68 -27.31 -1.33
CA GLU A 21 38.54 -28.38 -0.83
C GLU A 21 38.45 -29.64 -1.72
N ARG A 22 37.24 -30.06 -2.09
CA ARG A 22 37.03 -31.25 -2.94
C ARG A 22 37.37 -31.01 -4.41
N ILE A 23 37.24 -29.77 -4.90
CA ILE A 23 37.50 -29.41 -6.29
C ILE A 23 38.29 -28.09 -6.35
N PRO A 24 39.62 -28.11 -6.10
CA PRO A 24 40.45 -26.90 -6.06
C PRO A 24 40.40 -26.04 -7.33
N ALA A 25 40.12 -26.66 -8.49
CA ALA A 25 39.92 -25.96 -9.76
C ALA A 25 38.76 -24.92 -9.73
N LEU A 26 37.82 -25.02 -8.79
CA LEU A 26 36.75 -24.03 -8.60
C LEU A 26 37.29 -22.65 -8.20
N LEU A 27 38.47 -22.56 -7.58
CA LEU A 27 39.12 -21.28 -7.26
C LEU A 27 39.55 -20.51 -8.53
N GLY A 28 39.68 -21.19 -9.68
CA GLY A 28 39.82 -20.56 -10.99
C GLY A 28 38.50 -20.07 -11.61
N ASN A 29 37.35 -20.48 -11.10
CA ASN A 29 36.04 -20.24 -11.73
C ASN A 29 35.42 -18.89 -11.31
N LYS A 30 35.15 -18.01 -12.30
CA LYS A 30 34.55 -16.68 -12.09
C LYS A 30 33.22 -16.69 -11.34
N ASN A 31 32.34 -17.67 -11.58
CA ASN A 31 31.06 -17.75 -10.91
C ASN A 31 31.20 -18.19 -9.45
N PHE A 32 32.15 -19.10 -9.18
CA PHE A 32 32.46 -19.56 -7.82
C PHE A 32 33.07 -18.43 -6.97
N VAL A 33 34.11 -17.77 -7.47
CA VAL A 33 34.76 -16.64 -6.78
C VAL A 33 33.76 -15.52 -6.52
N ASN A 34 32.91 -15.20 -7.51
CA ASN A 34 31.87 -14.19 -7.33
C ASN A 34 30.83 -14.56 -6.26
N ALA A 35 30.41 -15.83 -6.21
CA ALA A 35 29.48 -16.32 -5.19
C ALA A 35 30.11 -16.27 -3.79
N TYR A 36 31.38 -16.65 -3.67
CA TYR A 36 32.12 -16.60 -2.41
C TYR A 36 32.23 -15.16 -1.89
N LEU A 37 32.66 -14.20 -2.73
CA LEU A 37 32.80 -12.79 -2.33
C LEU A 37 31.49 -12.17 -1.81
N LEU A 38 30.32 -12.53 -2.38
CA LEU A 38 29.02 -12.06 -1.88
C LEU A 38 28.73 -12.48 -0.43
N ARG A 39 29.31 -13.58 0.06
CA ARG A 39 29.10 -14.13 1.41
C ARG A 39 30.06 -13.56 2.45
N LEU A 40 31.11 -12.85 2.03
CA LEU A 40 32.06 -12.20 2.93
C LEU A 40 31.64 -10.78 3.33
N VAL A 41 30.75 -10.17 2.55
CA VAL A 41 30.20 -8.83 2.78
C VAL A 41 29.56 -8.74 4.18
N PRO A 42 29.85 -7.70 4.97
CA PRO A 42 29.20 -7.45 6.27
C PRO A 42 27.68 -7.38 6.17
N LYS A 43 27.01 -7.67 7.28
CA LYS A 43 25.55 -7.77 7.37
C LYS A 43 24.87 -6.40 7.22
N SER A 44 23.56 -6.42 7.01
CA SER A 44 22.75 -5.20 6.89
C SER A 44 22.89 -4.24 8.08
N ASP A 45 23.17 -4.77 9.27
CA ASP A 45 23.23 -4.09 10.57
C ASP A 45 24.67 -3.84 11.07
N GLU A 46 25.68 -4.06 10.23
CA GLU A 46 27.10 -3.80 10.55
C GLU A 46 27.60 -2.52 9.83
N ASP A 47 28.13 -1.55 10.58
CA ASP A 47 28.71 -0.32 10.02
C ASP A 47 30.03 -0.58 9.28
N MET A 48 30.02 -0.41 7.96
CA MET A 48 31.18 -0.60 7.09
C MET A 48 32.36 0.36 7.36
N ASP A 49 32.13 1.52 7.98
CA ASP A 49 33.22 2.46 8.32
C ASP A 49 33.79 2.23 9.72
N ALA A 50 33.09 1.50 10.60
CA ALA A 50 33.57 1.16 11.93
C ALA A 50 34.90 0.38 11.79
N PRO A 51 36.01 0.85 12.41
CA PRO A 51 37.32 0.26 12.17
C PRO A 51 37.38 -1.25 12.41
N ALA A 52 36.71 -1.76 13.46
CA ALA A 52 36.66 -3.20 13.77
C ALA A 52 35.93 -4.02 12.69
N VAL A 53 34.76 -3.56 12.22
CA VAL A 53 33.98 -4.24 11.16
C VAL A 53 34.75 -4.21 9.84
N ARG A 54 35.31 -3.05 9.48
CA ARG A 54 36.10 -2.87 8.26
C ARG A 54 37.35 -3.76 8.25
N LEU A 55 38.06 -3.83 9.37
CA LEU A 55 39.19 -4.74 9.58
C LEU A 55 38.76 -6.20 9.41
N ALA A 56 37.73 -6.65 10.13
CA ALA A 56 37.25 -8.03 10.04
C ALA A 56 36.82 -8.43 8.62
N TYR A 57 36.21 -7.51 7.86
CA TYR A 57 35.89 -7.73 6.45
C TYR A 57 37.15 -7.83 5.56
N LEU A 58 38.11 -6.92 5.73
CA LEU A 58 39.37 -6.95 4.98
C LEU A 58 40.18 -8.23 5.25
N GLU A 59 40.19 -8.74 6.48
CA GLU A 59 40.84 -10.02 6.81
C GLU A 59 40.13 -11.23 6.18
N ARG A 60 38.78 -11.26 6.18
CA ARG A 60 38.01 -12.28 5.45
C ARG A 60 38.33 -12.25 3.94
N LEU A 61 38.38 -11.06 3.35
CA LEU A 61 38.75 -10.88 1.94
C LEU A 61 40.19 -11.33 1.67
N HIS A 62 41.14 -10.97 2.54
CA HIS A 62 42.55 -11.34 2.39
C HIS A 62 42.74 -12.86 2.46
N THR A 63 42.19 -13.49 3.50
CA THR A 63 42.22 -14.95 3.70
C THR A 63 41.70 -15.72 2.49
N PHE A 64 40.62 -15.25 1.86
CA PHE A 64 40.11 -15.86 0.63
C PHE A 64 40.96 -15.55 -0.60
N ALA A 65 41.40 -14.30 -0.77
CA ALA A 65 42.19 -13.87 -1.92
C ALA A 65 43.55 -14.59 -2.01
N GLU A 66 44.16 -14.96 -0.89
CA GLU A 66 45.41 -15.73 -0.89
C GLU A 66 45.23 -17.12 -1.53
N LYS A 67 44.11 -17.81 -1.28
CA LYS A 67 43.78 -19.14 -1.86
C LYS A 67 43.64 -19.13 -3.40
N LEU A 68 43.43 -17.97 -4.03
CA LEU A 68 43.13 -17.90 -5.48
C LEU A 68 44.36 -18.07 -6.38
N PRO A 69 44.22 -18.61 -7.60
CA PRO A 69 45.33 -18.71 -8.56
C PRO A 69 45.73 -17.34 -9.14
N PRO A 70 46.93 -17.21 -9.75
CA PRO A 70 47.45 -15.95 -10.28
C PRO A 70 46.55 -15.21 -11.30
N ALA A 71 45.62 -15.90 -11.96
CA ALA A 71 44.60 -15.29 -12.80
C ALA A 71 43.73 -14.23 -12.07
N TRP A 72 43.70 -14.28 -10.73
CA TRP A 72 42.98 -13.32 -9.87
C TRP A 72 43.87 -12.24 -9.25
N ASN A 73 45.10 -12.04 -9.75
CA ASN A 73 46.03 -11.05 -9.20
C ASN A 73 45.44 -9.63 -9.10
N VAL A 74 44.50 -9.24 -9.97
CA VAL A 74 43.78 -7.95 -9.87
C VAL A 74 42.92 -7.85 -8.59
N LEU A 75 42.21 -8.93 -8.22
CA LEU A 75 41.47 -9.02 -6.96
C LEU A 75 42.43 -9.05 -5.77
N LYS A 76 43.51 -9.84 -5.83
CA LYS A 76 44.54 -9.86 -4.76
C LYS A 76 45.14 -8.47 -4.53
N ALA A 77 45.46 -7.75 -5.61
CA ALA A 77 45.99 -6.39 -5.55
C ALA A 77 44.99 -5.41 -4.92
N ASN A 78 43.70 -5.46 -5.30
CA ASN A 78 42.69 -4.57 -4.72
C ASN A 78 42.52 -4.85 -3.22
N VAL A 79 42.41 -6.11 -2.80
CA VAL A 79 42.32 -6.48 -1.38
C VAL A 79 43.56 -6.03 -0.58
N ARG A 80 44.77 -6.34 -1.05
CA ARG A 80 46.02 -5.91 -0.38
C ARG A 80 46.16 -4.38 -0.35
N TYR A 81 45.82 -3.67 -1.43
CA TYR A 81 45.79 -2.20 -1.47
C TYR A 81 44.83 -1.61 -0.43
N ARG A 82 43.59 -2.12 -0.36
CA ARG A 82 42.57 -1.65 0.61
C ARG A 82 42.94 -1.97 2.05
N ARG A 83 43.70 -3.06 2.29
CA ARG A 83 44.27 -3.37 3.60
C ARG A 83 45.33 -2.36 4.01
N LEU A 84 46.30 -2.08 3.13
CA LEU A 84 47.36 -1.07 3.36
C LEU A 84 46.80 0.35 3.52
N GLU A 85 45.75 0.71 2.76
CA GLU A 85 45.02 1.96 2.89
C GLU A 85 44.38 2.11 4.28
N PHE A 86 43.81 1.02 4.83
CA PHE A 86 43.25 0.98 6.19
C PHE A 86 44.32 0.99 7.28
N ASP A 87 45.39 0.21 7.14
CA ASP A 87 46.51 0.20 8.09
C ASP A 87 47.08 1.61 8.27
N ARG A 88 47.22 2.37 7.17
CA ARG A 88 47.65 3.78 7.19
C ARG A 88 46.71 4.70 7.97
N THR A 89 45.40 4.43 8.02
CA THR A 89 44.47 5.22 8.88
C THR A 89 44.59 4.87 10.36
N GLN A 90 45.35 3.83 10.72
CA GLN A 90 45.63 3.41 12.10
C GLN A 90 47.10 3.66 12.50
N ASP A 91 47.86 4.41 11.68
CA ASP A 91 49.33 4.59 11.75
C ASP A 91 50.15 3.28 11.73
N VAL A 92 49.58 2.21 11.15
CA VAL A 92 50.26 0.92 10.99
C VAL A 92 50.93 0.85 9.62
N TYR A 93 52.23 0.54 9.60
CA TYR A 93 53.03 0.40 8.38
C TYR A 93 53.73 -0.97 8.37
N ASP A 94 52.95 -2.02 8.15
CA ASP A 94 53.46 -3.40 8.16
C ASP A 94 54.32 -3.71 6.92
N ARG A 95 55.61 -3.92 7.17
CA ARG A 95 56.61 -4.22 6.13
C ARG A 95 56.32 -5.52 5.36
N ALA A 96 55.79 -6.56 6.02
CA ALA A 96 55.54 -7.85 5.38
C ALA A 96 54.33 -7.77 4.44
N ARG A 97 53.22 -7.16 4.89
CA ARG A 97 52.04 -6.89 4.05
C ARG A 97 52.37 -5.96 2.90
N PHE A 98 53.21 -4.94 3.12
CA PHE A 98 53.67 -4.05 2.06
C PHE A 98 54.52 -4.79 1.01
N LEU A 99 55.52 -5.58 1.42
CA LEU A 99 56.32 -6.41 0.51
C LEU A 99 55.45 -7.39 -0.28
N ALA A 100 54.46 -8.02 0.35
CA ALA A 100 53.50 -8.88 -0.34
C ALA A 100 52.71 -8.11 -1.42
N TYR A 101 52.29 -6.88 -1.16
CA TYR A 101 51.68 -6.05 -2.21
C TYR A 101 52.66 -5.73 -3.35
N LEU A 102 53.92 -5.41 -3.02
CA LEU A 102 54.94 -5.08 -4.01
C LEU A 102 55.28 -6.24 -4.94
N GLN A 103 55.25 -7.48 -4.44
CA GLN A 103 55.48 -8.71 -5.20
C GLN A 103 54.46 -8.95 -6.33
N LEU A 104 53.27 -8.34 -6.30
CA LEU A 104 52.29 -8.50 -7.38
C LEU A 104 52.77 -7.76 -8.65
N PRO A 105 52.72 -8.40 -9.84
CA PRO A 105 53.25 -7.84 -11.09
C PRO A 105 52.36 -6.72 -11.64
N ARG A 106 52.44 -5.53 -11.04
CA ARG A 106 51.63 -4.35 -11.33
C ARG A 106 52.23 -3.52 -12.46
N SER A 107 51.41 -3.16 -13.44
CA SER A 107 51.80 -2.27 -14.55
C SER A 107 51.83 -0.80 -14.11
N ALA A 108 52.92 -0.39 -13.43
CA ALA A 108 53.14 0.99 -13.00
C ALA A 108 54.59 1.44 -13.31
N GLY A 109 54.79 2.73 -13.57
CA GLY A 109 56.06 3.26 -14.11
C GLY A 109 57.27 3.17 -13.19
N TYR A 110 57.05 2.95 -11.88
CA TYR A 110 58.08 2.84 -10.84
C TYR A 110 58.40 1.36 -10.47
N VAL A 111 57.72 0.39 -11.08
CA VAL A 111 57.94 -1.06 -10.88
C VAL A 111 59.01 -1.55 -11.85
N ARG A 112 59.95 -2.39 -11.37
CA ARG A 112 61.13 -2.81 -12.14
C ARG A 112 60.72 -3.52 -13.45
N ARG A 113 61.15 -2.99 -14.59
CA ARG A 113 60.82 -3.53 -15.93
C ARG A 113 61.25 -4.98 -16.13
N GLU A 114 62.40 -5.36 -15.60
CA GLU A 114 62.91 -6.73 -15.65
C GLU A 114 62.05 -7.69 -14.80
N TYR A 115 61.58 -7.22 -13.64
CA TYR A 115 60.68 -7.99 -12.79
C TYR A 115 59.38 -8.31 -13.54
N LEU A 116 58.77 -7.33 -14.20
CA LEU A 116 57.57 -7.53 -15.02
C LEU A 116 57.78 -8.40 -16.26
N ARG A 117 59.02 -8.58 -16.73
CA ARG A 117 59.35 -9.39 -17.92
C ARG A 117 59.57 -10.88 -17.62
N LYS A 118 59.56 -11.30 -16.35
CA LYS A 118 59.69 -12.72 -15.99
C LYS A 118 58.61 -13.58 -16.67
N ARG A 119 58.99 -14.79 -17.11
CA ARG A 119 58.10 -15.70 -17.85
C ARG A 119 56.81 -16.05 -17.08
N GLU A 120 56.91 -16.16 -15.76
CA GLU A 120 55.82 -16.49 -14.82
C GLU A 120 54.69 -15.44 -14.78
N PHE A 121 54.92 -14.19 -15.21
CA PHE A 121 53.91 -13.12 -15.17
C PHE A 121 53.12 -12.93 -16.48
N ARG A 122 53.44 -13.70 -17.53
CA ARG A 122 52.72 -13.62 -18.82
C ARG A 122 51.23 -13.93 -18.64
N GLY A 123 50.37 -12.97 -18.95
CA GLY A 123 48.91 -13.11 -18.86
C GLY A 123 48.31 -12.96 -17.45
N VAL A 124 49.13 -12.69 -16.42
CA VAL A 124 48.68 -12.55 -15.01
C VAL A 124 49.14 -11.24 -14.35
N THR A 125 49.50 -10.24 -15.16
CA THR A 125 49.83 -8.87 -14.72
C THR A 125 48.61 -8.14 -14.16
N VAL A 126 48.83 -7.28 -13.16
CA VAL A 126 47.79 -6.48 -12.52
C VAL A 126 47.58 -5.19 -13.29
N ASN A 127 46.38 -5.04 -13.87
CA ASN A 127 45.86 -3.77 -14.35
C ASN A 127 45.21 -2.99 -13.19
N LEU A 128 45.87 -1.93 -12.70
CA LEU A 128 45.38 -1.08 -11.60
C LEU A 128 44.11 -0.29 -11.96
N GLY A 129 43.85 -0.07 -13.26
CA GLY A 129 42.64 0.58 -13.76
C GLY A 129 41.41 -0.33 -13.85
N ALA A 130 41.56 -1.64 -13.65
CA ALA A 130 40.46 -2.60 -13.70
C ALA A 130 39.56 -2.52 -12.45
N THR A 131 38.26 -2.79 -12.64
CA THR A 131 37.27 -2.82 -11.56
C THR A 131 36.99 -4.25 -11.10
N VAL A 132 36.77 -4.42 -9.79
CA VAL A 132 36.59 -5.75 -9.16
C VAL A 132 35.14 -5.93 -8.71
N GLY A 133 34.26 -6.13 -9.70
CA GLY A 133 32.85 -6.46 -9.47
C GLY A 133 32.04 -5.38 -8.73
N GLY A 134 30.94 -5.81 -8.11
CA GLY A 134 29.98 -4.94 -7.41
C GLY A 134 30.08 -4.98 -5.87
N TYR A 135 31.22 -5.38 -5.32
CA TYR A 135 31.38 -5.61 -3.88
C TYR A 135 31.72 -4.31 -3.12
N PRO A 136 31.26 -4.12 -1.88
CA PRO A 136 31.67 -2.99 -1.05
C PRO A 136 33.19 -2.91 -0.91
N ILE A 137 33.72 -1.68 -0.98
CA ILE A 137 35.15 -1.31 -0.92
C ILE A 137 35.99 -1.79 -2.13
N LEU A 138 35.69 -2.93 -2.76
CA LEU A 138 36.43 -3.46 -3.93
C LEU A 138 35.95 -2.93 -5.29
N ARG A 139 34.71 -2.44 -5.38
CA ARG A 139 34.14 -1.82 -6.60
C ARG A 139 34.98 -0.64 -7.12
N ASP A 140 35.67 0.06 -6.22
CA ASP A 140 36.47 1.24 -6.52
C ASP A 140 37.85 0.79 -7.06
N ARG A 141 38.15 1.18 -8.30
CA ARG A 141 39.46 0.90 -8.95
C ARG A 141 40.60 1.49 -8.15
N ILE A 142 41.79 0.87 -8.24
CA ILE A 142 43.00 1.39 -7.58
C ILE A 142 43.47 2.66 -8.31
N GLY A 143 43.51 2.63 -9.64
CA GLY A 143 43.95 3.77 -10.46
C GLY A 143 45.46 3.99 -10.33
N ASN A 144 45.87 4.99 -9.55
CA ASN A 144 47.27 5.28 -9.23
C ASN A 144 47.57 4.88 -7.78
N ASP A 145 48.41 3.85 -7.59
CA ASP A 145 48.84 3.38 -6.27
C ASP A 145 50.14 4.03 -5.78
N GLU A 146 50.83 4.82 -6.60
CA GLU A 146 52.10 5.46 -6.24
C GLU A 146 52.01 6.28 -4.94
N PRO A 147 50.97 7.10 -4.67
CA PRO A 147 50.90 7.87 -3.44
C PRO A 147 50.88 7.00 -2.17
N LEU A 148 50.25 5.83 -2.21
CA LEU A 148 50.24 4.89 -1.09
C LEU A 148 51.60 4.18 -0.97
N VAL A 149 52.17 3.74 -2.08
CA VAL A 149 53.50 3.08 -2.13
C VAL A 149 54.59 4.03 -1.63
N ARG A 150 54.59 5.28 -2.08
CA ARG A 150 55.53 6.34 -1.67
C ARG A 150 55.37 6.64 -0.18
N ALA A 151 54.15 6.76 0.35
CA ALA A 151 53.93 6.97 1.78
C ALA A 151 54.48 5.82 2.65
N TYR A 152 54.26 4.56 2.24
CA TYR A 152 54.83 3.40 2.92
C TYR A 152 56.36 3.37 2.85
N LEU A 153 56.94 3.68 1.69
CA LEU A 153 58.39 3.78 1.55
C LEU A 153 58.97 4.88 2.43
N HIS A 154 58.38 6.09 2.48
CA HIS A 154 58.87 7.16 3.36
C HIS A 154 58.92 6.72 4.84
N ARG A 155 57.86 6.06 5.34
CA ARG A 155 57.81 5.59 6.74
C ARG A 155 58.75 4.42 7.03
N LEU A 156 58.99 3.55 6.05
CA LEU A 156 59.86 2.36 6.20
C LEU A 156 61.35 2.61 5.83
N LEU A 157 61.67 3.74 5.22
CA LEU A 157 63.03 4.08 4.74
C LEU A 157 63.67 5.26 5.48
N ALA A 158 62.90 6.09 6.19
CA ALA A 158 63.46 7.07 7.11
C ALA A 158 64.27 6.34 8.20
N ASP A 159 65.53 6.76 8.38
CA ASP A 159 66.52 6.14 9.29
C ASP A 159 66.84 4.65 9.03
N ALA A 160 66.46 4.13 7.86
CA ALA A 160 66.80 2.76 7.48
C ALA A 160 68.24 2.68 6.94
N GLN A 161 68.98 1.64 7.33
CA GLN A 161 70.36 1.38 6.84
C GLN A 161 70.47 1.19 5.32
N GLY A 162 69.35 0.95 4.62
CA GLY A 162 69.29 0.95 3.16
C GLY A 162 67.95 0.45 2.59
N TYR A 163 67.77 0.59 1.28
CA TYR A 163 66.54 0.23 0.55
C TYR A 163 66.57 -1.13 -0.16
N GLY A 164 67.64 -1.93 0.03
CA GLY A 164 67.90 -3.17 -0.73
C GLY A 164 66.77 -4.21 -0.70
N ALA A 165 65.97 -4.25 0.37
CA ALA A 165 64.81 -5.14 0.47
C ALA A 165 63.68 -4.86 -0.55
N PHE A 166 63.67 -3.68 -1.17
CA PHE A 166 62.67 -3.25 -2.15
C PHE A 166 63.20 -3.28 -3.61
N ALA A 167 64.53 -3.26 -3.80
CA ALA A 167 65.22 -3.25 -5.09
C ALA A 167 64.92 -4.45 -6.05
N PRO A 168 64.49 -5.63 -5.58
CA PRO A 168 63.99 -6.69 -6.47
C PRO A 168 62.70 -6.35 -7.21
N TYR A 169 61.89 -5.41 -6.70
CA TYR A 169 60.51 -5.15 -7.15
C TYR A 169 60.31 -3.79 -7.81
N LEU A 170 61.06 -2.77 -7.38
CA LEU A 170 60.91 -1.38 -7.83
C LEU A 170 62.16 -0.92 -8.60
N GLU A 171 62.01 0.07 -9.48
CA GLU A 171 63.14 0.64 -10.21
C GLU A 171 64.17 1.26 -9.26
N GLU A 172 65.45 0.99 -9.48
CA GLU A 172 66.52 1.38 -8.56
C GLU A 172 66.69 2.91 -8.47
N THR A 173 66.52 3.60 -9.61
CA THR A 173 66.51 5.08 -9.67
C THR A 173 65.39 5.67 -8.84
N TYR A 174 64.17 5.11 -8.94
CA TYR A 174 63.02 5.52 -8.13
C TYR A 174 63.26 5.28 -6.64
N LEU A 175 63.78 4.11 -6.26
CA LEU A 175 64.07 3.79 -4.87
C LEU A 175 65.16 4.68 -4.27
N LYS A 176 66.23 4.96 -5.02
CA LYS A 176 67.30 5.86 -4.60
C LYS A 176 66.77 7.29 -4.35
N GLU A 177 65.92 7.80 -5.24
CA GLU A 177 65.27 9.10 -5.05
C GLU A 177 64.31 9.12 -3.84
N VAL A 178 63.47 8.09 -3.67
CA VAL A 178 62.53 8.00 -2.53
C VAL A 178 63.25 7.80 -1.20
N TYR A 179 64.35 7.05 -1.18
CA TYR A 179 65.22 6.87 0.00
C TYR A 179 65.89 8.19 0.42
N ALA A 180 66.42 8.93 -0.54
CA ALA A 180 66.96 10.28 -0.29
C ALA A 180 65.84 11.24 0.18
N GLU A 181 64.70 11.30 -0.52
CA GLU A 181 63.57 12.15 -0.13
C GLU A 181 63.05 11.80 1.28
N ALA A 182 62.96 10.52 1.66
CA ALA A 182 62.55 10.11 3.01
C ALA A 182 63.49 10.62 4.11
N ASN A 183 64.80 10.49 3.92
CA ASN A 183 65.78 10.90 4.94
C ASN A 183 66.02 12.42 4.97
N ILE A 184 65.85 13.12 3.84
CA ILE A 184 65.79 14.59 3.78
C ILE A 184 64.55 15.12 4.52
N LEU A 185 63.37 14.54 4.27
CA LEU A 185 62.13 14.93 4.94
C LEU A 185 62.18 14.66 6.45
N ALA A 186 62.77 13.53 6.87
CA ALA A 186 62.97 13.22 8.29
C ALA A 186 64.05 14.09 8.96
N GLY A 187 65.02 14.59 8.19
CA GLY A 187 66.20 15.30 8.69
C GLY A 187 67.22 14.37 9.36
N VAL A 188 67.36 13.13 8.88
CA VAL A 188 68.19 12.08 9.48
C VAL A 188 69.35 11.68 8.56
N GLY A 189 70.52 11.42 9.13
CA GLY A 189 71.75 11.11 8.40
C GLY A 189 72.34 12.32 7.66
N ASP A 190 73.41 12.04 6.91
CA ASP A 190 74.17 13.04 6.15
C ASP A 190 73.35 13.64 5.00
N GLN A 191 73.00 14.93 5.13
CA GLN A 191 72.19 15.65 4.17
C GLN A 191 72.93 15.94 2.85
N GLU A 192 74.26 16.12 2.86
CA GLU A 192 75.02 16.33 1.61
C GLU A 192 75.02 15.06 0.77
N ARG A 193 75.21 13.90 1.42
CA ARG A 193 75.04 12.59 0.80
C ARG A 193 73.64 12.41 0.19
N TRP A 194 72.57 12.83 0.87
CA TRP A 194 71.22 12.71 0.33
C TRP A 194 70.93 13.70 -0.82
N HIS A 195 71.43 14.93 -0.72
CA HIS A 195 71.34 15.91 -1.81
C HIS A 195 72.04 15.42 -3.09
N ALA A 196 73.18 14.72 -2.97
CA ALA A 196 73.89 14.10 -4.09
C ALA A 196 73.17 12.88 -4.70
N MET A 197 72.15 12.32 -4.02
CA MET A 197 71.40 11.14 -4.51
C MET A 197 70.11 11.47 -5.26
N ILE A 198 69.69 12.74 -5.28
CA ILE A 198 68.44 13.20 -5.91
C ILE A 198 68.74 14.23 -7.01
N ALA A 199 67.93 14.27 -8.07
CA ALA A 199 68.15 15.24 -9.16
C ALA A 199 68.00 16.70 -8.67
N PRO A 200 68.88 17.66 -9.08
CA PRO A 200 68.85 19.03 -8.57
C PRO A 200 67.51 19.76 -8.75
N ALA A 201 66.83 19.55 -9.89
CA ALA A 201 65.49 20.11 -10.13
C ALA A 201 64.44 19.55 -9.15
N ARG A 202 64.57 18.27 -8.76
CA ARG A 202 63.67 17.61 -7.81
C ARG A 202 63.98 18.03 -6.37
N LEU A 203 65.23 18.26 -6.02
CA LEU A 203 65.62 18.85 -4.72
C LEU A 203 65.10 20.30 -4.58
N ARG A 204 65.20 21.10 -5.66
CA ARG A 204 64.64 22.45 -5.69
C ARG A 204 63.12 22.43 -5.51
N ALA A 205 62.41 21.61 -6.29
CA ALA A 205 60.98 21.41 -6.13
C ALA A 205 60.61 20.93 -4.72
N LEU A 206 61.39 20.02 -4.12
CA LEU A 206 61.21 19.56 -2.74
C LEU A 206 61.43 20.70 -1.74
N LYS A 207 62.43 21.58 -1.92
CA LYS A 207 62.67 22.73 -1.05
C LYS A 207 61.54 23.76 -1.12
N GLU A 208 61.05 24.05 -2.33
CA GLU A 208 59.96 24.99 -2.58
C GLU A 208 58.58 24.41 -2.14
N ARG A 209 58.40 23.08 -2.12
CA ARG A 209 57.14 22.40 -1.74
C ARG A 209 56.69 22.75 -0.33
N VAL A 210 55.48 23.28 -0.21
CA VAL A 210 54.77 23.55 1.06
C VAL A 210 53.78 22.41 1.31
N ASP A 211 53.94 21.70 2.43
CA ASP A 211 52.99 20.66 2.86
C ASP A 211 52.23 21.14 4.11
N ILE A 212 50.90 21.08 4.04
CA ILE A 212 49.99 21.14 5.19
C ILE A 212 49.03 19.97 4.99
N GLU A 213 49.34 18.79 5.50
CA GLU A 213 48.58 17.56 5.21
C GLU A 213 47.81 17.07 6.44
N LEU A 214 46.48 17.17 6.42
CA LEU A 214 45.63 16.48 7.39
C LEU A 214 45.81 14.97 7.21
N LEU A 215 46.42 14.30 8.20
CA LEU A 215 46.87 12.93 8.04
C LEU A 215 45.70 11.93 8.00
N PRO A 216 45.86 10.77 7.31
CA PRO A 216 44.84 9.72 7.25
C PRO A 216 44.40 9.12 8.60
N THR A 217 45.15 9.39 9.67
CA THR A 217 44.86 9.03 11.07
C THR A 217 43.74 9.88 11.69
N CYS A 218 43.36 11.01 11.08
CA CYS A 218 42.24 11.83 11.56
C CYS A 218 40.92 11.05 11.50
N LYS A 219 40.24 10.91 12.65
CA LYS A 219 39.02 10.11 12.79
C LYS A 219 37.88 10.65 11.92
N LYS A 220 37.23 9.76 11.16
CA LYS A 220 36.07 10.14 10.32
C LYS A 220 34.77 10.39 11.11
N ARG A 221 34.69 9.99 12.39
CA ARG A 221 33.52 10.12 13.25
C ARG A 221 33.98 10.41 14.67
N PHE A 222 33.21 11.22 15.41
CA PHE A 222 33.44 11.55 16.82
C PHE A 222 32.13 11.43 17.59
N GLY A 223 32.16 10.91 18.81
CA GLY A 223 31.03 11.00 19.75
C GLY A 223 30.77 12.44 20.19
N VAL A 224 29.56 12.76 20.67
CA VAL A 224 29.18 14.15 21.05
C VAL A 224 30.10 14.75 22.11
N GLU A 225 30.51 13.96 23.09
CA GLU A 225 31.44 14.38 24.16
C GLU A 225 32.92 14.04 23.84
N GLU A 226 33.22 13.46 22.67
CA GLU A 226 34.58 13.02 22.33
C GLU A 226 35.48 14.20 21.95
N ALA A 227 36.64 14.33 22.61
CA ALA A 227 37.60 15.38 22.33
C ALA A 227 38.19 15.26 20.91
N VAL A 228 38.09 16.34 20.12
CA VAL A 228 38.57 16.38 18.74
C VAL A 228 40.08 16.66 18.73
N LYS A 229 40.84 15.83 17.99
CA LYS A 229 42.27 16.02 17.73
C LYS A 229 42.54 15.80 16.24
N LEU A 230 43.31 16.69 15.62
CA LEU A 230 43.73 16.58 14.22
C LEU A 230 45.26 16.49 14.16
N THR A 231 45.77 15.47 13.47
CA THR A 231 47.21 15.32 13.20
C THR A 231 47.51 15.87 11.81
N VAL A 232 48.50 16.75 11.69
CA VAL A 232 48.83 17.47 10.47
C VAL A 232 50.32 17.38 10.19
N GLY A 233 50.70 16.87 9.02
CA GLY A 233 52.07 16.92 8.52
C GLY A 233 52.40 18.30 7.94
N ILE A 234 53.41 18.96 8.48
CA ILE A 234 53.81 20.34 8.14
C ILE A 234 55.23 20.35 7.56
N LYS A 235 55.41 21.06 6.45
CA LYS A 235 56.72 21.27 5.79
C LYS A 235 56.75 22.63 5.10
N ASN A 236 57.86 23.37 5.27
CA ASN A 236 58.10 24.68 4.66
C ASN A 236 57.01 25.73 5.00
N VAL A 237 56.58 25.76 6.26
CA VAL A 237 55.63 26.74 6.81
C VAL A 237 56.25 27.32 8.08
N GLN A 238 56.66 28.60 8.04
CA GLN A 238 57.22 29.29 9.21
C GLN A 238 56.14 29.87 10.14
N SER A 239 54.96 30.18 9.58
CA SER A 239 53.80 30.68 10.31
C SER A 239 52.55 29.97 9.78
N LEU A 240 51.85 29.28 10.67
CA LEU A 240 50.60 28.57 10.41
C LEU A 240 49.47 29.26 11.16
N LEU A 241 48.47 29.72 10.43
CA LEU A 241 47.24 30.27 10.96
C LEU A 241 46.19 29.16 11.06
N VAL A 242 45.72 28.87 12.27
CA VAL A 242 44.64 27.92 12.54
C VAL A 242 43.38 28.69 12.93
N ARG A 243 42.31 28.52 12.16
CA ARG A 243 40.99 29.13 12.39
C ARG A 243 39.94 28.06 12.60
N VAL A 244 39.07 28.28 13.58
CA VAL A 244 37.92 27.42 13.88
C VAL A 244 36.64 28.22 13.69
N TYR A 245 35.77 27.74 12.82
CA TYR A 245 34.46 28.33 12.53
C TYR A 245 33.35 27.35 12.91
N GLU A 246 32.45 27.75 13.81
CA GLU A 246 31.18 27.06 14.01
C GLU A 246 30.18 27.55 12.96
N ILE A 247 29.65 26.62 12.16
CA ILE A 247 28.67 26.96 11.13
C ILE A 247 27.27 26.95 11.74
N ASN A 248 26.53 28.05 11.58
CA ASN A 248 25.10 28.09 11.86
C ASN A 248 24.36 27.15 10.88
N THR A 249 24.24 25.90 11.29
CA THR A 249 23.68 24.79 10.48
C THR A 249 22.26 25.08 10.03
N PHE A 250 21.44 25.69 10.88
CA PHE A 250 20.06 26.05 10.57
C PHE A 250 19.97 26.99 9.36
N ASN A 251 20.66 28.15 9.43
CA ASN A 251 20.65 29.13 8.35
C ASN A 251 21.30 28.57 7.07
N TYR A 252 22.40 27.82 7.19
CA TYR A 252 23.06 27.21 6.04
C TYR A 252 22.14 26.20 5.33
N TYR A 253 21.51 25.28 6.05
CA TYR A 253 20.63 24.26 5.47
C TYR A 253 19.38 24.88 4.85
N ARG A 254 18.77 25.87 5.51
CA ARG A 254 17.60 26.60 4.98
C ARG A 254 17.93 27.36 3.70
N ALA A 255 19.11 27.97 3.59
CA ALA A 255 19.51 28.76 2.43
C ALA A 255 20.07 27.93 1.26
N LYS A 256 20.79 26.83 1.53
CA LYS A 256 21.51 26.07 0.49
C LYS A 256 20.90 24.69 0.16
N GLY A 257 20.02 24.14 1.01
CA GLY A 257 19.37 22.83 0.79
C GLY A 257 20.30 21.61 0.75
N LYS A 258 21.57 21.79 1.12
CA LYS A 258 22.60 20.76 1.15
C LYS A 258 23.40 20.82 2.44
N GLU A 259 24.03 19.72 2.80
CA GLU A 259 24.87 19.67 3.99
C GLU A 259 26.16 20.50 3.83
N VAL A 260 26.79 20.90 4.94
CA VAL A 260 28.05 21.64 4.94
C VAL A 260 29.17 20.74 4.41
N GLY A 261 29.64 21.02 3.18
CA GLY A 261 30.79 20.37 2.58
C GLY A 261 32.09 21.15 2.80
N THR A 262 33.22 20.59 2.37
CA THR A 262 34.53 21.27 2.38
C THR A 262 34.56 22.52 1.49
N SER A 263 33.66 22.59 0.50
CA SER A 263 33.40 23.74 -0.37
C SER A 263 32.51 24.83 0.27
N VAL A 264 32.36 24.84 1.59
CA VAL A 264 31.65 25.91 2.31
C VAL A 264 32.39 27.24 2.16
N ASP A 265 31.63 28.29 1.92
CA ASP A 265 32.15 29.66 1.88
C ASP A 265 32.32 30.17 3.31
N LEU A 266 33.48 30.77 3.61
CA LEU A 266 33.82 31.30 4.93
C LEU A 266 34.05 32.82 4.91
N ASP A 267 33.92 33.47 3.74
CA ASP A 267 34.09 34.92 3.64
C ASP A 267 33.02 35.67 4.43
N GLY A 268 33.45 36.71 5.14
CA GLY A 268 32.60 37.48 6.04
C GLY A 268 32.21 36.76 7.35
N LEU A 269 32.67 35.53 7.61
CA LEU A 269 32.51 34.87 8.90
C LEU A 269 33.66 35.24 9.86
N VAL A 270 33.31 35.48 11.12
CA VAL A 270 34.28 35.64 12.22
C VAL A 270 34.62 34.26 12.78
N ALA A 271 35.91 33.96 12.94
CA ALA A 271 36.34 32.70 13.55
C ALA A 271 36.05 32.70 15.07
N ASN A 272 35.53 31.59 15.60
CA ASN A 272 35.31 31.39 17.03
C ASN A 272 36.63 31.30 17.81
N ARG A 273 37.68 30.81 17.14
CA ARG A 273 39.06 30.76 17.63
C ARG A 273 40.00 31.00 16.45
N GLU A 274 40.97 31.86 16.67
CA GLU A 274 42.11 32.09 15.78
C GLU A 274 43.40 31.92 16.58
N GLN A 275 44.36 31.18 16.02
CA GLN A 275 45.66 30.99 16.64
C GLN A 275 46.75 30.91 15.56
N THR A 276 47.78 31.73 15.71
CA THR A 276 48.98 31.68 14.87
C THR A 276 50.07 30.89 15.60
N LEU A 277 50.73 29.97 14.90
CA LEU A 277 51.81 29.13 15.40
C LEU A 277 53.05 29.33 14.53
N THR A 278 54.21 29.51 15.16
CA THR A 278 55.50 29.74 14.49
C THR A 278 56.40 28.52 14.56
N TYR A 279 57.11 28.24 13.47
CA TYR A 279 57.94 27.04 13.29
C TYR A 279 59.32 27.42 12.74
N GLU A 280 60.38 26.94 13.39
CA GLU A 280 61.78 27.19 13.01
C GLU A 280 62.41 26.00 12.24
N GLN A 281 61.64 24.94 12.01
CA GLN A 281 62.06 23.74 11.30
C GLN A 281 62.56 24.09 9.87
N PRO A 282 63.70 23.53 9.41
CA PRO A 282 64.22 23.80 8.06
C PRO A 282 63.20 23.50 6.96
N ALA A 283 63.22 24.27 5.87
CA ALA A 283 62.26 24.14 4.76
C ALA A 283 62.17 22.73 4.13
N LEU A 284 63.23 21.92 4.23
CA LEU A 284 63.26 20.53 3.76
C LEU A 284 62.68 19.53 4.76
N ARG A 285 62.61 19.85 6.05
CA ARG A 285 62.14 18.96 7.12
C ARG A 285 60.61 18.95 7.18
N ARG A 286 60.03 17.76 7.22
CA ARG A 286 58.63 17.52 7.56
C ARG A 286 58.53 17.06 9.00
N HIS A 287 57.51 17.53 9.71
CA HIS A 287 57.15 17.09 11.06
C HIS A 287 55.63 16.97 11.16
N ASP A 288 55.14 16.16 12.10
CA ASP A 288 53.71 15.97 12.31
C ASP A 288 53.32 16.63 13.65
N GLU A 289 52.34 17.53 13.61
CA GLU A 289 51.79 18.23 14.78
C GLU A 289 50.39 17.72 15.14
N VAL A 290 50.04 17.75 16.42
CA VAL A 290 48.71 17.31 16.91
C VAL A 290 47.97 18.48 17.54
N PHE A 291 46.92 18.95 16.88
CA PHE A 291 46.10 20.07 17.33
C PHE A 291 44.88 19.57 18.12
N PRO A 292 44.76 19.88 19.43
CA PRO A 292 43.56 19.61 20.21
C PRO A 292 42.54 20.75 20.10
N PHE A 293 41.27 20.37 19.94
CA PHE A 293 40.13 21.30 19.85
C PHE A 293 39.10 20.97 20.95
N PRO A 294 39.41 21.23 22.24
CA PRO A 294 38.50 20.96 23.36
C PRO A 294 37.20 21.77 23.30
N GLU A 295 37.16 22.88 22.57
CA GLU A 295 35.99 23.73 22.34
C GLU A 295 34.92 23.08 21.42
N LEU A 296 35.26 21.99 20.72
CA LEU A 296 34.33 21.20 19.92
C LEU A 296 33.65 20.14 20.81
N ASN A 297 32.90 20.56 21.83
CA ASN A 297 32.39 19.70 22.91
C ASN A 297 30.85 19.51 22.97
N ARG A 298 30.11 19.88 21.91
CA ARG A 298 28.64 19.75 21.84
C ARG A 298 28.19 19.25 20.46
N PRO A 299 26.89 19.12 20.14
CA PRO A 299 26.41 18.90 18.78
C PRO A 299 26.63 20.14 17.87
N GLY A 300 26.95 19.91 16.59
CA GLY A 300 27.29 21.00 15.67
C GLY A 300 28.09 20.56 14.43
N VAL A 301 28.44 21.56 13.61
CA VAL A 301 29.37 21.41 12.49
C VAL A 301 30.39 22.54 12.53
N TRP A 302 31.67 22.19 12.58
CA TRP A 302 32.79 23.13 12.60
C TRP A 302 33.66 22.95 11.37
N VAL A 303 34.28 24.04 10.95
CA VAL A 303 35.30 24.06 9.92
C VAL A 303 36.59 24.53 10.57
N VAL A 304 37.59 23.66 10.58
CA VAL A 304 38.97 24.01 10.95
C VAL A 304 39.73 24.27 9.66
N GLU A 305 40.29 25.46 9.52
CA GLU A 305 41.10 25.85 8.38
C GLU A 305 42.52 26.17 8.84
N LEU A 306 43.51 25.57 8.16
CA LEU A 306 44.94 25.69 8.44
C LEU A 306 45.60 26.33 7.22
N ILE A 307 46.10 27.55 7.37
CA ILE A 307 46.63 28.38 6.29
C ILE A 307 48.10 28.68 6.56
N GLY A 308 48.97 28.46 5.58
CA GLY A 308 50.39 28.76 5.70
C GLY A 308 51.08 28.75 4.34
N ASN A 309 51.94 29.75 4.11
CA ASN A 309 52.82 29.86 2.93
C ASN A 309 52.11 29.55 1.58
N GLY A 310 50.94 30.17 1.35
CA GLY A 310 50.15 30.03 0.12
C GLY A 310 49.25 28.80 0.01
N ARG A 311 49.35 27.83 0.93
CA ARG A 311 48.49 26.64 0.98
C ARG A 311 47.40 26.78 2.06
N SER A 312 46.22 26.19 1.80
CA SER A 312 45.17 25.97 2.80
C SER A 312 44.76 24.49 2.87
N SER A 313 44.51 24.02 4.08
CA SER A 313 43.96 22.70 4.39
C SER A 313 42.77 22.82 5.31
N ARG A 314 41.74 22.01 5.07
CA ARG A 314 40.42 22.19 5.69
C ARG A 314 39.84 20.89 6.19
N ALA A 315 39.44 20.89 7.46
CA ALA A 315 38.68 19.84 8.09
C ALA A 315 37.25 20.31 8.37
N VAL A 316 36.25 19.53 7.97
CA VAL A 316 34.85 19.72 8.38
C VAL A 316 34.54 18.66 9.43
N ILE A 317 34.43 19.10 10.68
CA ILE A 317 34.14 18.26 11.84
C ILE A 317 32.65 18.28 12.13
N ARG A 318 32.07 17.12 12.45
CA ARG A 318 30.64 16.95 12.70
C ARG A 318 30.43 16.14 13.97
N LYS A 319 29.53 16.62 14.84
CA LYS A 319 29.20 15.96 16.10
C LYS A 319 27.69 16.03 16.33
N GLY A 320 27.12 14.93 16.83
CA GLY A 320 25.68 14.78 17.02
C GLY A 320 24.88 14.60 15.73
N GLN A 321 23.65 14.11 15.87
CA GLN A 321 22.73 13.90 14.76
C GLN A 321 21.29 14.04 15.24
N LEU A 322 20.41 14.58 14.40
CA LEU A 322 18.96 14.38 14.54
C LEU A 322 18.49 13.41 13.46
N ARG A 323 17.80 12.37 13.91
CA ARG A 323 17.19 11.28 13.15
C ARG A 323 15.67 11.42 13.20
N PHE A 324 14.94 10.74 12.32
CA PHE A 324 13.48 10.75 12.38
C PHE A 324 12.85 9.46 11.90
N THR A 325 11.66 9.16 12.44
CA THR A 325 10.72 8.19 11.85
C THR A 325 9.53 8.95 11.28
N GLU A 326 9.04 8.55 10.11
CA GLU A 326 7.89 9.14 9.41
C GLU A 326 6.74 8.13 9.39
N ARG A 327 5.51 8.52 9.78
CA ARG A 327 4.28 7.78 9.45
C ARG A 327 3.35 8.67 8.61
N TRP A 328 2.46 8.07 7.83
CA TRP A 328 1.44 8.83 7.10
C TRP A 328 0.15 8.81 7.91
N GLY A 329 -0.30 10.00 8.29
CA GLY A 329 -1.57 10.20 8.97
C GLY A 329 -2.64 10.73 8.02
N ALA A 330 -3.86 10.90 8.54
CA ALA A 330 -5.02 11.30 7.74
C ALA A 330 -4.82 12.60 6.93
N ALA A 331 -4.04 13.56 7.44
CA ALA A 331 -3.92 14.89 6.86
C ALA A 331 -2.48 15.27 6.44
N GLY A 332 -1.52 14.35 6.57
CA GLY A 332 -0.13 14.63 6.22
C GLY A 332 0.88 13.57 6.68
N HIS A 333 2.14 13.97 6.65
CA HIS A 333 3.26 13.24 7.20
C HIS A 333 3.40 13.56 8.69
N VAL A 334 3.58 12.55 9.54
CA VAL A 334 3.77 12.72 10.97
C VAL A 334 5.17 12.20 11.32
N PHE A 335 6.00 13.08 11.86
CA PHE A 335 7.39 12.80 12.21
C PHE A 335 7.57 12.67 13.71
N ARG A 336 8.47 11.79 14.14
CA ARG A 336 9.08 11.81 15.48
C ARG A 336 10.59 11.96 15.30
N ILE A 337 11.20 12.81 16.13
CA ILE A 337 12.61 13.15 16.05
C ILE A 337 13.38 12.43 17.15
N TYR A 338 14.54 11.89 16.83
CA TYR A 338 15.44 11.22 17.76
C TYR A 338 16.85 11.80 17.65
N ASP A 339 17.67 11.66 18.69
CA ASP A 339 19.11 11.97 18.62
C ASP A 339 19.92 10.77 18.08
N GLN A 340 21.26 10.88 18.11
CA GLN A 340 22.15 9.81 17.66
C GLN A 340 22.01 8.50 18.44
N ASP A 341 21.52 8.55 19.69
CA ASP A 341 21.36 7.40 20.59
C ASP A 341 19.92 6.84 20.55
N ASN A 342 19.15 7.23 19.52
CA ASN A 342 17.74 6.87 19.30
C ASN A 342 16.79 7.31 20.44
N VAL A 343 17.16 8.31 21.26
CA VAL A 343 16.30 8.89 22.31
C VAL A 343 15.35 9.93 21.69
N LEU A 344 14.07 9.90 22.09
CA LEU A 344 13.03 10.78 21.54
C LEU A 344 13.26 12.24 21.97
N VAL A 345 13.38 13.14 20.99
CA VAL A 345 13.57 14.58 21.18
C VAL A 345 12.22 15.28 21.04
N LYS A 346 11.58 15.61 22.17
CA LYS A 346 10.24 16.21 22.21
C LYS A 346 10.19 17.70 21.89
N ASP A 347 11.33 18.39 21.94
CA ASP A 347 11.51 19.84 21.76
C ASP A 347 11.96 20.22 20.34
N ALA A 348 12.25 19.24 19.47
CA ALA A 348 12.73 19.50 18.11
C ALA A 348 11.61 20.02 17.19
N THR A 349 11.93 21.00 16.35
CA THR A 349 11.02 21.56 15.33
C THR A 349 11.46 21.16 13.92
N LEU A 350 10.51 21.17 12.98
CA LEU A 350 10.74 20.83 11.58
C LEU A 350 10.42 22.04 10.70
N TRP A 351 11.36 22.45 9.87
CA TRP A 351 11.22 23.56 8.94
C TRP A 351 11.16 23.08 7.49
N LEU A 352 10.03 23.32 6.83
CA LEU A 352 9.84 23.04 5.41
C LEU A 352 9.75 24.37 4.64
N GLY A 353 10.81 24.72 3.91
CA GLY A 353 10.93 26.00 3.21
C GLY A 353 10.98 27.19 4.19
N SER A 354 9.89 27.94 4.28
CA SER A 354 9.75 29.07 5.22
C SER A 354 8.83 28.80 6.40
N GLN A 355 8.24 27.60 6.51
CA GLN A 355 7.24 27.27 7.53
C GLN A 355 7.84 26.37 8.61
N GLU A 356 7.68 26.78 9.86
CA GLU A 356 7.98 26.00 11.07
C GLU A 356 6.79 25.09 11.41
N TYR A 357 7.08 23.85 11.78
CA TYR A 357 6.15 22.88 12.37
C TYR A 357 6.69 22.46 13.73
N ARG A 358 5.85 22.57 14.76
CA ARG A 358 6.19 22.26 16.15
C ARG A 358 5.67 20.89 16.57
N PRO A 359 6.33 20.23 17.53
CA PRO A 359 5.87 18.97 18.10
C PRO A 359 4.67 19.19 19.02
N ASP A 360 3.85 18.16 19.18
CA ASP A 360 2.85 18.07 20.25
C ASP A 360 3.44 17.51 21.56
N GLU A 361 2.59 17.33 22.58
CA GLU A 361 2.98 16.80 23.92
C GLU A 361 3.67 15.41 23.87
N GLU A 362 3.47 14.66 22.78
CA GLU A 362 4.05 13.35 22.55
C GLU A 362 5.30 13.38 21.67
N GLY A 363 5.71 14.56 21.18
CA GLY A 363 6.84 14.72 20.26
C GLY A 363 6.51 14.39 18.80
N GLU A 364 5.23 14.36 18.40
CA GLU A 364 4.83 14.19 17.00
C GLU A 364 4.71 15.55 16.28
N ILE A 365 5.37 15.69 15.12
CA ILE A 365 5.31 16.88 14.27
C ILE A 365 4.49 16.54 13.01
N ALA A 366 3.35 17.21 12.82
CA ALA A 366 2.48 17.00 11.66
C ALA A 366 2.76 18.02 10.53
N VAL A 367 3.13 17.51 9.35
CA VAL A 367 3.40 18.30 8.13
C VAL A 367 2.35 17.92 7.06
N PRO A 368 1.54 18.86 6.54
CA PRO A 368 0.47 18.55 5.60
C PRO A 368 0.99 17.99 4.27
N PHE A 369 0.14 17.25 3.55
CA PHE A 369 0.47 16.77 2.21
C PHE A 369 0.72 17.92 1.22
N SER A 370 1.45 17.62 0.16
CA SER A 370 1.80 18.55 -0.91
C SER A 370 0.58 18.90 -1.78
N THR A 371 0.46 20.18 -2.15
CA THR A 371 -0.53 20.69 -3.11
C THR A 371 -0.05 20.57 -4.58
N GLY A 372 1.14 20.00 -4.80
CA GLY A 372 1.73 19.80 -6.13
C GLY A 372 1.17 18.58 -6.88
N SER A 373 1.05 18.69 -8.21
CA SER A 373 0.83 17.56 -9.09
C SER A 373 2.09 16.66 -9.19
N GLY A 374 2.05 15.53 -8.48
CA GLY A 374 3.17 14.59 -8.36
C GLY A 374 4.22 15.00 -7.30
N PRO A 375 5.20 14.13 -6.99
CA PRO A 375 6.29 14.45 -6.07
C PRO A 375 7.22 15.50 -6.70
N LYS A 376 6.89 16.78 -6.50
CA LYS A 376 7.71 17.88 -7.01
C LYS A 376 8.91 18.11 -6.10
N PRO A 377 10.11 18.36 -6.65
CA PRO A 377 11.19 18.93 -5.86
C PRO A 377 10.73 20.27 -5.29
N SER A 378 11.01 20.46 -4.00
CA SER A 378 10.88 21.76 -3.32
C SER A 378 11.82 22.78 -4.00
N PRO A 379 11.60 24.09 -3.87
CA PRO A 379 12.64 25.08 -4.18
C PRO A 379 14.00 24.84 -3.46
N MET A 380 14.05 23.98 -2.44
CA MET A 380 15.29 23.47 -1.82
C MET A 380 15.89 22.23 -2.53
N GLY A 381 15.43 21.87 -3.73
CA GLY A 381 15.73 20.58 -4.35
C GLY A 381 14.84 19.46 -3.79
N VAL A 382 15.23 18.21 -4.03
CA VAL A 382 14.41 17.02 -3.70
C VAL A 382 14.17 16.89 -2.19
N GLY A 383 12.96 17.24 -1.75
CA GLY A 383 12.37 16.77 -0.49
C GLY A 383 13.10 17.11 0.81
N GLY A 384 13.91 18.16 0.86
CA GLY A 384 14.64 18.55 2.08
C GLY A 384 13.81 19.34 3.10
N PHE A 385 13.98 19.03 4.38
CA PHE A 385 13.58 19.88 5.52
C PHE A 385 14.73 20.05 6.51
N VAL A 386 14.65 21.05 7.38
CA VAL A 386 15.62 21.27 8.45
C VAL A 386 14.99 20.87 9.78
N LEU A 387 15.59 19.92 10.49
CA LEU A 387 15.29 19.66 11.90
C LEU A 387 16.11 20.60 12.75
N GLN A 388 15.52 21.18 13.79
CA GLN A 388 16.20 22.09 14.71
C GLN A 388 15.94 21.68 16.16
N ARG A 389 16.99 21.71 16.98
CA ARG A 389 16.92 21.59 18.44
C ARG A 389 17.90 22.61 19.04
N GLY A 390 17.37 23.70 19.58
CA GLY A 390 18.18 24.87 19.96
C GLY A 390 18.98 25.40 18.76
N ASP A 391 20.29 25.55 18.94
CA ASP A 391 21.21 26.03 17.90
C ASP A 391 21.68 24.94 16.92
N PHE A 392 21.47 23.66 17.26
CA PHE A 392 21.82 22.55 16.38
C PHE A 392 20.71 22.26 15.38
N ALA A 393 21.07 22.07 14.11
CA ALA A 393 20.17 21.62 13.07
C ALA A 393 20.74 20.45 12.27
N ALA A 394 19.85 19.64 11.70
CA ALA A 394 20.16 18.56 10.77
C ALA A 394 19.30 18.67 9.50
N LEU A 395 19.86 18.28 8.35
CA LEU A 395 19.12 18.25 7.08
C LEU A 395 18.42 16.89 6.92
N GLY A 396 17.10 16.87 7.09
CA GLY A 396 16.27 15.72 6.78
C GLY A 396 15.85 15.68 5.30
N ARG A 397 15.54 14.48 4.79
CA ARG A 397 15.01 14.29 3.43
C ARG A 397 13.86 13.29 3.44
N PHE A 398 12.74 13.63 2.83
CA PHE A 398 11.58 12.76 2.68
C PHE A 398 10.92 12.94 1.31
N ALA A 399 10.10 11.96 0.92
CA ALA A 399 9.22 12.13 -0.22
C ALA A 399 7.95 12.88 0.23
N HIS A 400 7.90 14.21 0.00
CA HIS A 400 6.67 14.97 0.26
C HIS A 400 5.57 14.55 -0.72
N ARG A 401 4.57 13.83 -0.22
CA ARG A 401 3.52 13.21 -1.05
C ARG A 401 2.32 14.13 -1.20
N ASN A 402 1.60 13.95 -2.30
CA ASN A 402 0.26 14.49 -2.48
C ASN A 402 -0.76 13.69 -1.65
N GLU A 403 -1.88 14.32 -1.29
CA GLU A 403 -3.01 13.64 -0.67
C GLU A 403 -3.71 12.78 -1.74
N THR A 404 -3.79 11.46 -1.55
CA THR A 404 -4.38 10.51 -2.52
C THR A 404 -4.95 9.30 -1.80
N TYR A 405 -6.27 9.24 -1.75
CA TYR A 405 -6.98 8.14 -1.10
C TYR A 405 -7.27 7.00 -2.07
N SER A 406 -7.47 5.82 -1.50
CA SER A 406 -8.07 4.68 -2.18
C SER A 406 -9.02 3.96 -1.23
N LEU A 407 -10.16 3.54 -1.74
CA LEU A 407 -11.14 2.72 -1.05
C LEU A 407 -11.11 1.31 -1.64
N ALA A 408 -10.85 0.32 -0.81
CA ALA A 408 -11.09 -1.08 -1.12
C ALA A 408 -12.23 -1.60 -0.23
N ALA A 409 -12.83 -2.73 -0.62
CA ALA A 409 -13.75 -3.46 0.25
C ALA A 409 -13.66 -4.96 -0.05
N GLY A 410 -13.62 -5.78 0.99
CA GLY A 410 -13.85 -7.22 0.87
C GLY A 410 -15.34 -7.52 0.90
N PHE A 411 -15.81 -8.39 0.01
CA PHE A 411 -17.22 -8.74 -0.16
C PHE A 411 -17.41 -10.26 0.04
N GLN A 412 -17.66 -10.68 1.28
CA GLN A 412 -17.89 -12.10 1.61
C GLN A 412 -19.39 -12.42 1.58
N LEU A 413 -19.75 -13.55 0.98
CA LEU A 413 -21.13 -14.00 0.82
C LEU A 413 -21.13 -15.53 0.68
N GLY A 414 -21.93 -16.24 1.46
CA GLY A 414 -22.04 -17.70 1.34
C GLY A 414 -22.70 -18.08 0.01
N ARG A 415 -22.12 -19.02 -0.76
CA ARG A 415 -22.71 -19.46 -2.04
C ARG A 415 -24.14 -19.98 -1.91
N GLU A 416 -24.38 -20.77 -0.87
CA GLU A 416 -25.68 -21.38 -0.54
C GLU A 416 -26.59 -20.42 0.24
N SER A 417 -26.18 -19.17 0.50
CA SER A 417 -27.13 -18.11 0.90
C SER A 417 -27.95 -17.61 -0.29
N LEU A 418 -27.56 -17.94 -1.52
CA LEU A 418 -28.18 -17.50 -2.76
C LEU A 418 -29.20 -18.52 -3.29
N VAL A 419 -30.23 -18.79 -2.49
CA VAL A 419 -31.40 -19.62 -2.82
C VAL A 419 -32.58 -18.71 -3.18
N GLN A 420 -33.23 -18.93 -4.32
CA GLN A 420 -34.29 -18.07 -4.84
C GLN A 420 -35.42 -17.81 -3.83
N GLY A 421 -35.62 -16.52 -3.55
CA GLY A 421 -36.66 -16.03 -2.65
C GLY A 421 -36.24 -15.92 -1.18
N GLU A 422 -35.09 -16.46 -0.79
CA GLU A 422 -34.54 -16.37 0.58
C GLU A 422 -33.86 -15.02 0.85
N MET A 423 -33.55 -14.77 2.12
CA MET A 423 -32.75 -13.61 2.54
C MET A 423 -31.26 -13.98 2.62
N ALA A 424 -30.42 -13.20 1.95
CA ALA A 424 -28.97 -13.35 1.95
C ALA A 424 -28.27 -12.19 2.69
N LYS A 425 -27.24 -12.52 3.47
CA LYS A 425 -26.34 -11.54 4.13
C LYS A 425 -25.07 -11.33 3.30
N LEU A 426 -24.89 -10.14 2.75
CA LEU A 426 -23.61 -9.68 2.20
C LEU A 426 -22.77 -9.06 3.32
N LEU A 427 -21.57 -9.60 3.54
CA LEU A 427 -20.61 -9.12 4.52
C LEU A 427 -19.60 -8.18 3.83
N VAL A 428 -19.62 -6.89 4.18
CA VAL A 428 -18.81 -5.85 3.55
C VAL A 428 -17.78 -5.30 4.54
N ARG A 429 -16.49 -5.57 4.29
CA ARG A 429 -15.39 -4.96 5.06
C ARG A 429 -14.71 -3.85 4.25
N PRO A 430 -15.00 -2.56 4.50
CA PRO A 430 -14.31 -1.46 3.83
C PRO A 430 -12.87 -1.31 4.35
N ARG A 431 -12.00 -0.75 3.51
CA ARG A 431 -10.67 -0.27 3.88
C ARG A 431 -10.38 1.03 3.14
N LEU A 432 -10.39 2.14 3.86
CA LEU A 432 -9.80 3.39 3.39
C LEU A 432 -8.28 3.31 3.58
N SER A 433 -7.52 3.81 2.61
CA SER A 433 -6.07 3.98 2.78
C SER A 433 -5.54 5.20 2.03
N ILE A 434 -4.48 5.80 2.58
CA ILE A 434 -3.67 6.81 1.90
C ILE A 434 -2.30 6.20 1.60
N HIS A 435 -1.90 6.19 0.32
CA HIS A 435 -0.66 5.53 -0.12
C HIS A 435 -0.51 4.04 0.31
N GLY A 436 -1.61 3.35 0.60
CA GLY A 436 -1.65 1.96 1.09
C GLY A 436 -1.69 1.79 2.61
N VAL A 437 -1.41 2.84 3.39
CA VAL A 437 -1.52 2.84 4.86
C VAL A 437 -3.00 2.97 5.26
N PRO A 438 -3.57 2.05 6.08
CA PRO A 438 -4.96 2.11 6.52
C PRO A 438 -5.28 3.43 7.24
N MET A 439 -6.46 3.99 6.96
CA MET A 439 -7.00 5.20 7.58
C MET A 439 -8.37 4.90 8.20
N ASP A 440 -8.82 5.73 9.13
CA ASP A 440 -10.17 5.62 9.72
C ASP A 440 -11.24 5.68 8.63
N VAL A 441 -12.03 4.61 8.47
CA VAL A 441 -13.17 4.60 7.54
C VAL A 441 -14.25 5.63 7.91
N GLY A 442 -14.25 6.12 9.16
CA GLY A 442 -15.09 7.23 9.59
C GLY A 442 -14.77 8.59 8.93
N LEU A 443 -13.68 8.71 8.16
CA LEU A 443 -13.41 9.85 7.27
C LEU A 443 -14.28 9.86 5.99
N LEU A 444 -15.03 8.78 5.74
CA LEU A 444 -15.92 8.66 4.59
C LEU A 444 -17.29 9.28 4.88
N GLU A 445 -17.72 10.14 3.97
CA GLU A 445 -19.02 10.81 3.99
C GLU A 445 -19.90 10.26 2.86
N HIS A 446 -21.22 10.40 2.95
CA HIS A 446 -22.17 9.95 1.91
C HIS A 446 -21.91 8.51 1.41
N VAL A 447 -21.76 7.57 2.34
CA VAL A 447 -21.51 6.16 2.03
C VAL A 447 -22.78 5.51 1.46
N GLU A 448 -22.68 4.99 0.23
CA GLU A 448 -23.72 4.22 -0.45
C GLU A 448 -23.16 2.88 -0.95
N LEU A 449 -23.88 1.78 -0.73
CA LEU A 449 -23.62 0.51 -1.38
C LEU A 449 -24.73 0.23 -2.39
N THR A 450 -24.36 0.08 -3.66
CA THR A 450 -25.25 -0.34 -4.73
C THR A 450 -25.04 -1.83 -5.01
N LEU A 451 -26.09 -2.62 -4.85
CA LEU A 451 -26.17 -4.03 -5.22
C LEU A 451 -26.99 -4.15 -6.51
N THR A 452 -26.40 -4.66 -7.59
CA THR A 452 -27.11 -4.91 -8.85
C THR A 452 -27.12 -6.42 -9.14
N SER A 453 -28.31 -7.00 -9.28
CA SER A 453 -28.52 -8.35 -9.78
C SER A 453 -28.86 -8.35 -11.26
N SER A 454 -28.29 -9.27 -12.02
CA SER A 454 -28.63 -9.55 -13.42
C SER A 454 -29.19 -10.96 -13.55
N ASP A 455 -30.26 -11.13 -14.30
CA ASP A 455 -30.92 -12.43 -14.55
C ASP A 455 -30.52 -13.08 -15.89
N ILE A 456 -31.04 -14.27 -16.16
CA ILE A 456 -30.81 -15.03 -17.41
C ILE A 456 -31.25 -14.30 -18.69
N ARG A 457 -32.19 -13.35 -18.61
CA ARG A 457 -32.62 -12.50 -19.74
C ARG A 457 -31.78 -11.21 -19.84
N GLY A 458 -30.74 -11.05 -19.03
CA GLY A 458 -29.92 -9.83 -18.95
C GLY A 458 -30.64 -8.66 -18.28
N THR A 459 -31.75 -8.90 -17.58
CA THR A 459 -32.51 -7.85 -16.89
C THR A 459 -31.81 -7.49 -15.60
N ASN A 460 -31.54 -6.19 -15.40
CA ASN A 460 -30.88 -5.72 -14.19
C ASN A 460 -31.91 -5.18 -13.18
N THR A 461 -31.76 -5.57 -11.92
CA THR A 461 -32.43 -4.95 -10.76
C THR A 461 -31.38 -4.42 -9.81
N THR A 462 -31.62 -3.25 -9.21
CA THR A 462 -30.64 -2.57 -8.34
C THR A 462 -31.26 -2.14 -7.02
N LYS A 463 -30.52 -2.33 -5.93
CA LYS A 463 -30.85 -1.89 -4.58
C LYS A 463 -29.71 -1.06 -4.01
N THR A 464 -30.01 0.10 -3.45
CA THR A 464 -29.02 1.00 -2.87
C THR A 464 -29.24 1.14 -1.37
N TYR A 465 -28.22 0.78 -0.58
CA TYR A 465 -28.15 1.05 0.85
C TYR A 465 -27.46 2.40 1.04
N ARG A 466 -28.15 3.35 1.68
CA ARG A 466 -27.64 4.69 1.97
C ARG A 466 -27.24 4.83 3.44
N GLU A 467 -26.36 5.77 3.73
CA GLU A 467 -25.94 6.15 5.09
C GLU A 467 -25.39 4.96 5.90
N LEU A 468 -24.68 4.06 5.21
CA LEU A 468 -24.08 2.88 5.84
C LEU A 468 -23.03 3.28 6.88
N LYS A 469 -23.23 2.83 8.12
CA LYS A 469 -22.23 2.93 9.18
C LYS A 469 -21.11 1.91 8.93
N LEU A 470 -19.95 2.42 8.54
CA LEU A 470 -18.72 1.66 8.37
C LEU A 470 -17.92 1.67 9.69
N LEU A 471 -17.24 0.57 9.98
CA LEU A 471 -16.40 0.38 11.17
C LEU A 471 -15.04 -0.18 10.74
N ASN A 472 -13.97 0.13 11.49
CA ASN A 472 -12.61 -0.36 11.19
C ASN A 472 -12.45 -1.85 11.56
N ASP A 473 -13.00 -2.25 12.70
CA ASP A 473 -12.81 -3.57 13.31
C ASP A 473 -13.89 -4.58 12.91
N ASP A 474 -15.11 -4.10 12.71
CA ASP A 474 -16.32 -4.90 12.48
C ASP A 474 -16.72 -4.84 11.00
N VAL A 475 -17.45 -5.85 10.54
CA VAL A 475 -17.95 -5.96 9.16
C VAL A 475 -19.38 -5.43 9.08
N THR A 476 -19.65 -4.59 8.08
CA THR A 476 -21.00 -4.08 7.79
C THR A 476 -21.82 -5.16 7.09
N VAL A 477 -23.00 -5.50 7.62
CA VAL A 477 -23.91 -6.50 7.04
C VAL A 477 -24.97 -5.81 6.19
N CYS A 478 -25.20 -6.30 4.97
CA CYS A 478 -26.23 -5.80 4.06
C CYS A 478 -27.15 -6.94 3.61
N GLU A 479 -28.45 -6.82 3.89
CA GLU A 479 -29.45 -7.87 3.63
C GLU A 479 -30.28 -7.61 2.37
N PHE A 480 -30.33 -8.60 1.47
CA PHE A 480 -31.17 -8.58 0.27
C PHE A 480 -31.95 -9.87 0.11
N ARG A 481 -33.09 -9.77 -0.58
CA ARG A 481 -33.83 -10.94 -1.06
C ARG A 481 -33.18 -11.45 -2.34
N VAL A 482 -32.98 -12.76 -2.45
CA VAL A 482 -32.42 -13.38 -3.65
C VAL A 482 -33.50 -13.37 -4.75
N PRO A 483 -33.27 -12.68 -5.89
CA PRO A 483 -34.25 -12.59 -6.96
C PRO A 483 -34.30 -13.90 -7.75
N ALA A 484 -35.41 -14.12 -8.48
CA ALA A 484 -35.54 -15.25 -9.39
C ALA A 484 -34.59 -15.14 -10.58
N ASP A 485 -34.24 -16.30 -11.16
CA ASP A 485 -33.44 -16.41 -12.39
C ASP A 485 -32.03 -15.75 -12.29
N LEU A 486 -31.50 -15.56 -11.07
CA LEU A 486 -30.25 -14.82 -10.77
C LEU A 486 -29.03 -15.44 -11.46
N GLN A 487 -28.32 -14.67 -12.29
CA GLN A 487 -27.08 -15.09 -12.95
C GLN A 487 -25.84 -14.34 -12.45
N ARG A 488 -25.97 -13.07 -12.03
CA ARG A 488 -24.83 -12.26 -11.59
C ARG A 488 -25.23 -11.27 -10.50
N LEU A 489 -24.36 -11.11 -9.50
CA LEU A 489 -24.38 -9.99 -8.57
C LEU A 489 -23.18 -9.07 -8.83
N THR A 490 -23.40 -7.76 -8.74
CA THR A 490 -22.38 -6.72 -8.76
C THR A 490 -22.56 -5.83 -7.54
N TYR A 491 -21.47 -5.56 -6.84
CA TYR A 491 -21.40 -4.72 -5.64
C TYR A 491 -20.59 -3.47 -5.97
N ARG A 492 -21.10 -2.29 -5.61
CA ARG A 492 -20.40 -1.01 -5.75
C ARG A 492 -20.56 -0.20 -4.47
N LEU A 493 -19.50 -0.12 -3.68
CA LEU A 493 -19.42 0.77 -2.52
C LEU A 493 -18.84 2.11 -2.98
N THR A 494 -19.65 3.15 -2.94
CA THR A 494 -19.26 4.55 -3.22
C THR A 494 -19.28 5.35 -1.93
N ALA A 495 -18.28 6.22 -1.76
CA ALA A 495 -18.25 7.17 -0.66
C ALA A 495 -17.49 8.44 -1.06
N LYS A 496 -17.83 9.56 -0.45
CA LYS A 496 -17.07 10.81 -0.59
C LYS A 496 -15.98 10.92 0.48
N ILE A 497 -14.91 11.62 0.15
CA ILE A 497 -13.93 12.12 1.10
C ILE A 497 -13.51 13.54 0.72
N ARG A 498 -13.37 14.42 1.72
CA ARG A 498 -12.88 15.78 1.50
C ARG A 498 -11.35 15.79 1.47
N ASN A 499 -10.74 15.88 0.29
CA ASN A 499 -9.31 16.13 0.13
C ASN A 499 -8.96 17.51 0.71
N VAL A 500 -8.21 17.52 1.81
CA VAL A 500 -7.91 18.74 2.58
C VAL A 500 -6.94 19.62 1.81
N SER A 501 -5.91 19.03 1.21
CA SER A 501 -4.83 19.71 0.49
C SER A 501 -5.33 20.40 -0.78
N GLN A 502 -6.27 19.78 -1.51
CA GLN A 502 -6.82 20.34 -2.75
C GLN A 502 -8.10 21.17 -2.54
N ALA A 503 -8.65 21.21 -1.31
CA ALA A 503 -9.94 21.79 -0.98
C ALA A 503 -11.10 21.21 -1.83
N LYS A 504 -11.10 19.89 -2.07
CA LYS A 504 -11.98 19.24 -3.05
C LYS A 504 -12.63 17.99 -2.47
N GLU A 505 -13.90 17.74 -2.78
CA GLU A 505 -14.49 16.41 -2.59
C GLU A 505 -14.02 15.43 -3.66
N GLU A 506 -13.61 14.24 -3.24
CA GLU A 506 -13.30 13.10 -4.09
C GLU A 506 -14.32 11.99 -3.84
N THR A 507 -14.84 11.38 -4.91
CA THR A 507 -15.67 10.16 -4.80
C THR A 507 -14.76 8.96 -4.97
N LEU A 508 -14.68 8.12 -3.94
CA LEU A 508 -13.99 6.84 -3.97
C LEU A 508 -14.97 5.72 -4.28
N THR A 509 -14.48 4.64 -4.89
CA THR A 509 -15.32 3.50 -5.25
C THR A 509 -14.55 2.18 -5.10
N ALA A 510 -15.14 1.24 -4.37
CA ALA A 510 -14.77 -0.17 -4.39
C ALA A 510 -15.85 -0.96 -5.13
N ASN A 511 -15.45 -1.91 -6.00
CA ASN A 511 -16.38 -2.76 -6.74
C ASN A 511 -16.04 -4.24 -6.53
N GLY A 512 -17.05 -5.10 -6.58
CA GLY A 512 -16.91 -6.56 -6.66
C GLY A 512 -18.02 -7.15 -7.54
N SER A 513 -17.87 -8.40 -7.98
CA SER A 513 -18.89 -9.09 -8.76
C SER A 513 -18.77 -10.60 -8.63
N ARG A 514 -19.88 -11.32 -8.80
CA ARG A 514 -19.93 -12.79 -8.73
C ARG A 514 -20.96 -13.33 -9.72
N THR A 515 -20.59 -14.31 -10.53
CA THR A 515 -21.54 -15.07 -11.37
C THR A 515 -22.02 -16.30 -10.60
N VAL A 516 -23.30 -16.65 -10.75
CA VAL A 516 -23.97 -17.77 -10.06
C VAL A 516 -24.98 -18.43 -11.01
N ASN A 517 -25.42 -19.65 -10.69
CA ASN A 517 -26.44 -20.40 -11.42
C ASN A 517 -26.18 -20.52 -12.95
N ALA A 518 -24.92 -20.44 -13.40
CA ALA A 518 -24.57 -20.36 -14.83
C ALA A 518 -24.94 -21.61 -15.64
N VAL A 519 -25.28 -22.72 -14.98
CA VAL A 519 -25.87 -23.93 -15.59
C VAL A 519 -27.24 -23.65 -16.24
N ASP A 520 -27.99 -22.64 -15.77
CA ASP A 520 -29.33 -22.35 -16.28
C ASP A 520 -29.31 -21.69 -17.67
N ALA A 521 -28.28 -20.89 -17.95
CA ALA A 521 -28.02 -20.29 -19.26
C ALA A 521 -27.43 -21.27 -20.30
N GLN A 522 -27.35 -22.56 -19.98
CA GLN A 522 -26.73 -23.61 -20.81
C GLN A 522 -27.70 -24.77 -21.04
N SER A 523 -27.49 -25.52 -22.13
CA SER A 523 -28.21 -26.77 -22.43
C SER A 523 -27.96 -27.91 -21.42
N ARG A 524 -27.04 -27.70 -20.47
CA ARG A 524 -26.73 -28.62 -19.38
C ARG A 524 -27.94 -28.79 -18.47
N VAL A 525 -28.23 -30.03 -18.06
CA VAL A 525 -29.30 -30.35 -17.10
C VAL A 525 -28.78 -30.87 -15.75
N ALA A 526 -27.46 -31.08 -15.62
CA ALA A 526 -26.83 -31.69 -14.46
C ALA A 526 -25.67 -30.86 -13.89
N SER A 527 -25.43 -30.97 -12.59
CA SER A 527 -24.33 -30.35 -11.84
C SER A 527 -23.62 -31.37 -10.95
N LEU A 528 -22.29 -31.31 -10.92
CA LEU A 528 -21.47 -32.01 -9.93
C LEU A 528 -21.27 -31.13 -8.70
N HIS A 529 -21.52 -31.70 -7.53
CA HIS A 529 -21.30 -31.06 -6.23
C HIS A 529 -20.31 -31.91 -5.40
N LEU A 530 -19.35 -31.28 -4.72
CA LEU A 530 -18.45 -31.96 -3.79
C LEU A 530 -18.93 -31.72 -2.36
N ARG A 531 -19.25 -32.79 -1.65
CA ARG A 531 -19.62 -32.76 -0.22
C ARG A 531 -18.46 -33.31 0.61
N PRO A 532 -17.83 -32.50 1.49
CA PRO A 532 -16.85 -32.99 2.45
C PRO A 532 -17.58 -33.66 3.63
N THR A 533 -17.02 -34.75 4.14
CA THR A 533 -17.50 -35.50 5.31
C THR A 533 -16.34 -35.86 6.22
N GLU A 534 -16.63 -36.33 7.43
CA GLU A 534 -15.61 -36.89 8.34
C GLU A 534 -14.87 -38.07 7.70
N ASP A 535 -15.57 -38.92 6.95
CA ASP A 535 -14.99 -40.06 6.20
C ASP A 535 -14.28 -39.67 4.88
N GLY A 536 -14.30 -38.38 4.52
CA GLY A 536 -13.57 -37.85 3.36
C GLY A 536 -14.42 -36.99 2.43
N TYR A 537 -14.71 -37.50 1.23
CA TYR A 537 -15.40 -36.75 0.18
C TYR A 537 -16.39 -37.60 -0.61
N VAL A 538 -17.52 -36.99 -0.94
CA VAL A 538 -18.55 -37.53 -1.83
C VAL A 538 -18.76 -36.56 -2.99
N LEU A 539 -18.79 -37.06 -4.23
CA LEU A 539 -19.35 -36.30 -5.35
C LEU A 539 -20.82 -36.67 -5.51
N GLU A 540 -21.70 -35.68 -5.59
CA GLU A 540 -23.12 -35.86 -5.90
C GLU A 540 -23.39 -35.30 -7.31
N LEU A 541 -23.99 -36.10 -8.19
CA LEU A 541 -24.44 -35.67 -9.51
C LEU A 541 -25.95 -35.48 -9.46
N LEU A 542 -26.36 -34.21 -9.46
CA LEU A 542 -27.76 -33.81 -9.32
C LEU A 542 -28.23 -33.08 -10.57
N GLY A 543 -29.51 -33.20 -10.90
CA GLY A 543 -30.16 -32.37 -11.90
C GLY A 543 -30.54 -30.98 -11.37
N LYS A 544 -31.14 -30.15 -12.23
CA LYS A 544 -31.48 -28.75 -11.90
C LYS A 544 -32.50 -28.59 -10.76
N THR A 545 -33.27 -29.63 -10.45
CA THR A 545 -34.26 -29.65 -9.35
C THR A 545 -33.79 -30.42 -8.12
N GLY A 546 -32.51 -30.82 -8.06
CA GLY A 546 -31.96 -31.67 -7.00
C GLY A 546 -32.23 -33.16 -7.19
N GLU A 547 -32.78 -33.57 -8.33
CA GLU A 547 -33.02 -34.97 -8.67
C GLU A 547 -31.69 -35.74 -8.82
N VAL A 548 -31.62 -36.95 -8.25
CA VAL A 548 -30.41 -37.78 -8.32
C VAL A 548 -30.23 -38.38 -9.72
N LEU A 549 -28.99 -38.43 -10.20
CA LEU A 549 -28.66 -38.98 -11.52
C LEU A 549 -27.79 -40.25 -11.35
N PRO A 550 -28.41 -41.43 -11.19
CA PRO A 550 -27.70 -42.68 -10.99
C PRO A 550 -27.04 -43.19 -12.28
N GLU A 551 -26.11 -44.12 -12.13
CA GLU A 551 -25.45 -44.89 -13.20
C GLU A 551 -24.69 -44.04 -14.24
N ARG A 552 -24.30 -42.81 -13.90
CA ARG A 552 -23.56 -41.89 -14.78
C ARG A 552 -22.06 -41.95 -14.56
N THR A 553 -21.30 -42.08 -15.65
CA THR A 553 -19.83 -42.10 -15.60
C THR A 553 -19.27 -40.73 -15.22
N VAL A 554 -18.39 -40.70 -14.21
CA VAL A 554 -17.64 -39.54 -13.76
C VAL A 554 -16.14 -39.78 -13.98
N ALA A 555 -15.54 -39.04 -14.90
CA ALA A 555 -14.10 -39.03 -15.12
C ALA A 555 -13.42 -38.04 -14.16
N LEU A 556 -12.45 -38.52 -13.39
CA LEU A 556 -11.67 -37.74 -12.44
C LEU A 556 -10.25 -37.49 -12.97
N THR A 557 -9.75 -36.29 -12.75
CA THR A 557 -8.34 -35.91 -12.87
C THR A 557 -7.89 -35.41 -11.50
N LEU A 558 -7.01 -36.17 -10.86
CA LEU A 558 -6.48 -35.92 -9.54
C LEU A 558 -5.03 -35.41 -9.68
N HIS A 559 -4.70 -34.37 -8.93
CA HIS A 559 -3.31 -33.96 -8.75
C HIS A 559 -2.85 -34.32 -7.33
N HIS A 560 -1.81 -35.14 -7.24
CA HIS A 560 -1.13 -35.38 -5.96
C HIS A 560 -0.24 -34.18 -5.59
N HIS A 561 0.10 -34.03 -4.32
CA HIS A 561 1.05 -33.01 -3.86
C HIS A 561 2.49 -33.31 -4.32
N GLU A 562 2.89 -34.58 -4.37
CA GLU A 562 4.28 -35.04 -4.66
C GLU A 562 4.59 -35.23 -6.15
N TYR A 563 3.56 -35.32 -7.02
CA TYR A 563 3.75 -35.68 -8.42
C TYR A 563 3.38 -34.53 -9.36
N SER A 564 4.19 -34.36 -10.42
CA SER A 564 3.92 -33.39 -11.49
C SER A 564 2.94 -33.91 -12.54
N PHE A 565 2.80 -35.23 -12.67
CA PHE A 565 1.82 -35.86 -13.56
C PHE A 565 0.42 -35.88 -12.93
N GLN A 566 -0.59 -36.08 -13.77
CA GLN A 566 -1.99 -36.22 -13.37
C GLN A 566 -2.34 -37.70 -13.21
N THR A 567 -3.08 -38.04 -12.16
CA THR A 567 -3.71 -39.35 -12.02
C THR A 567 -5.13 -39.26 -12.55
N HIS A 568 -5.57 -40.21 -13.36
CA HIS A 568 -6.91 -40.23 -13.93
C HIS A 568 -7.68 -41.47 -13.45
N ALA A 569 -8.96 -41.29 -13.14
CA ALA A 569 -9.88 -42.38 -12.81
C ALA A 569 -11.20 -42.20 -13.55
N LYS A 570 -11.95 -43.29 -13.73
CA LYS A 570 -13.35 -43.25 -14.18
C LYS A 570 -14.17 -44.05 -13.19
N LEU A 571 -15.14 -43.39 -12.57
CA LEU A 571 -16.08 -43.97 -11.62
C LEU A 571 -17.50 -43.82 -12.17
N GLN A 572 -18.50 -44.36 -11.48
CA GLN A 572 -19.91 -44.26 -11.85
C GLN A 572 -20.73 -43.87 -10.62
N THR A 573 -21.79 -43.09 -10.79
CA THR A 573 -22.71 -42.76 -9.69
C THR A 573 -23.55 -43.97 -9.28
N ASP A 574 -23.73 -44.14 -7.98
CA ASP A 574 -24.62 -45.14 -7.39
C ASP A 574 -26.12 -44.76 -7.55
N GLN A 575 -27.01 -45.58 -6.97
CA GLN A 575 -28.46 -45.34 -7.01
C GLN A 575 -28.92 -44.05 -6.29
N ALA A 576 -28.06 -43.47 -5.43
CA ALA A 576 -28.29 -42.17 -4.80
C ALA A 576 -27.65 -41.01 -5.60
N GLY A 577 -27.10 -41.27 -6.78
CA GLY A 577 -26.40 -40.27 -7.60
C GLY A 577 -25.00 -39.91 -7.08
N GLN A 578 -24.41 -40.74 -6.20
CA GLN A 578 -23.18 -40.42 -5.47
C GLN A 578 -21.96 -41.20 -5.97
N VAL A 579 -20.77 -40.61 -5.80
CA VAL A 579 -19.49 -41.29 -5.95
C VAL A 579 -18.68 -41.07 -4.67
N GLN A 580 -18.42 -42.17 -3.95
CA GLN A 580 -17.57 -42.16 -2.76
C GLN A 580 -16.10 -42.02 -3.17
N LEU A 581 -15.46 -40.91 -2.82
CA LEU A 581 -14.03 -40.68 -3.07
C LEU A 581 -13.16 -40.96 -1.84
N GLY A 582 -13.79 -41.07 -0.66
CA GLY A 582 -13.12 -41.31 0.61
C GLY A 582 -12.08 -40.24 0.94
N ALA A 583 -11.06 -40.63 1.68
CA ALA A 583 -10.13 -39.69 2.29
C ALA A 583 -9.12 -39.02 1.33
N LEU A 584 -9.07 -39.32 0.02
CA LEU A 584 -8.22 -38.64 -0.99
C LEU A 584 -6.86 -38.14 -0.47
N VAL A 585 -6.12 -38.98 0.26
CA VAL A 585 -4.90 -38.55 0.98
C VAL A 585 -3.86 -38.08 -0.02
N GLY A 586 -3.25 -36.93 0.25
CA GLY A 586 -2.24 -36.32 -0.62
C GLY A 586 -2.75 -35.73 -1.95
N ILE A 587 -4.06 -35.82 -2.27
CA ILE A 587 -4.61 -35.14 -3.45
C ILE A 587 -4.80 -33.65 -3.12
N ARG A 588 -4.08 -32.78 -3.82
CA ARG A 588 -4.15 -31.32 -3.64
C ARG A 588 -5.38 -30.72 -4.32
N SER A 589 -5.78 -31.28 -5.46
CA SER A 589 -6.88 -30.75 -6.27
C SER A 589 -7.51 -31.83 -7.12
N LEU A 590 -8.83 -31.78 -7.23
CA LEU A 590 -9.68 -32.70 -7.96
C LEU A 590 -10.39 -31.95 -9.08
N THR A 591 -10.37 -32.48 -10.30
CA THR A 591 -11.30 -32.11 -11.36
C THR A 591 -12.17 -33.33 -11.70
N ALA A 592 -13.48 -33.21 -11.60
CA ALA A 592 -14.44 -34.24 -11.99
C ALA A 592 -15.22 -33.79 -13.24
N LYS A 593 -15.57 -34.72 -14.12
CA LYS A 593 -16.37 -34.49 -15.35
C LYS A 593 -17.38 -35.62 -15.56
N ALA A 594 -18.63 -35.30 -15.81
CA ALA A 594 -19.68 -36.27 -16.10
C ALA A 594 -20.55 -35.74 -17.24
N ALA A 595 -20.55 -36.42 -18.40
CA ALA A 595 -21.22 -36.00 -19.64
C ALA A 595 -21.07 -34.49 -19.93
N ASP A 596 -22.11 -33.70 -19.63
CA ASP A 596 -22.19 -32.27 -19.89
C ASP A 596 -21.78 -31.38 -18.71
N THR A 597 -21.28 -31.92 -17.60
CA THR A 597 -20.95 -31.13 -16.40
C THR A 597 -19.57 -31.42 -15.85
N ASP A 598 -19.01 -30.45 -15.12
CA ASP A 598 -17.66 -30.53 -14.59
C ASP A 598 -17.46 -29.63 -13.36
N LEU A 599 -16.64 -30.11 -12.43
CA LEU A 599 -16.32 -29.47 -11.16
C LEU A 599 -14.80 -29.52 -10.96
N SER A 600 -14.19 -28.44 -10.48
CA SER A 600 -12.76 -28.39 -10.17
C SER A 600 -12.55 -27.70 -8.83
N VAL A 601 -11.77 -28.32 -7.93
CA VAL A 601 -11.68 -27.99 -6.51
C VAL A 601 -10.24 -28.09 -6.00
N ASP A 602 -9.80 -27.11 -5.21
CA ASP A 602 -8.57 -27.21 -4.42
C ASP A 602 -8.92 -27.85 -3.06
N LEU A 603 -8.47 -29.08 -2.83
CA LEU A 603 -8.75 -29.85 -1.62
C LEU A 603 -7.86 -29.42 -0.44
N GLY A 604 -6.74 -28.73 -0.72
CA GLY A 604 -5.82 -28.25 0.30
C GLY A 604 -6.50 -27.20 1.18
N GLU A 605 -7.02 -26.12 0.58
CA GLU A 605 -7.72 -25.07 1.34
C GLU A 605 -8.99 -25.56 2.06
N LEU A 606 -9.63 -26.63 1.57
CA LEU A 606 -10.86 -27.21 2.14
C LEU A 606 -10.63 -28.13 3.35
N ARG A 607 -9.40 -28.60 3.57
CA ARG A 607 -9.01 -29.45 4.71
C ARG A 607 -8.13 -28.72 5.69
N ALA A 608 -7.04 -28.16 5.16
CA ALA A 608 -6.03 -27.49 5.94
C ALA A 608 -6.39 -26.04 6.24
N GLY A 609 -7.50 -25.51 5.72
CA GLY A 609 -7.80 -24.09 5.85
C GLY A 609 -6.83 -23.19 5.08
N ALA A 610 -6.83 -21.90 5.41
CA ALA A 610 -5.99 -20.90 4.76
C ALA A 610 -5.66 -19.73 5.71
N ALA A 611 -4.46 -19.15 5.58
CA ALA A 611 -4.08 -17.94 6.30
C ALA A 611 -3.45 -16.91 5.34
N ARG A 612 -3.68 -15.62 5.60
CA ARG A 612 -3.01 -14.50 4.94
C ARG A 612 -2.58 -13.48 5.99
N SER A 613 -1.29 -13.13 5.95
CA SER A 613 -0.64 -12.21 6.89
C SER A 613 0.21 -11.19 6.15
N PRO A 614 0.38 -9.97 6.68
CA PRO A 614 1.33 -9.01 6.14
C PRO A 614 2.78 -9.54 6.19
N GLN A 615 3.56 -9.20 5.17
CA GLN A 615 4.98 -9.53 5.06
C GLN A 615 5.78 -8.26 4.69
N PRO A 616 7.04 -8.09 5.17
CA PRO A 616 7.81 -8.99 6.03
C PRO A 616 7.31 -9.03 7.49
N MET A 617 8.07 -9.69 8.37
CA MET A 617 7.90 -9.68 9.83
C MET A 617 9.14 -9.07 10.49
N ASN A 618 9.04 -7.82 10.91
CA ASN A 618 10.15 -7.08 11.53
C ASN A 618 10.10 -7.09 13.07
N GLY A 619 11.27 -7.10 13.70
CA GLY A 619 11.43 -7.06 15.15
C GLY A 619 12.83 -6.68 15.63
N VAL A 620 13.06 -6.90 16.93
CA VAL A 620 14.33 -6.65 17.64
C VAL A 620 14.95 -7.95 18.15
N VAL A 621 16.25 -7.93 18.46
CA VAL A 621 16.94 -9.08 19.08
C VAL A 621 16.22 -9.48 20.38
N GLY A 622 15.90 -10.77 20.51
CA GLY A 622 15.11 -11.32 21.62
C GLY A 622 13.62 -11.52 21.32
N ASP A 623 13.08 -10.93 20.24
CA ASP A 623 11.70 -11.20 19.82
C ASP A 623 11.48 -12.69 19.52
N ALA A 624 10.30 -13.19 19.94
CA ALA A 624 9.80 -14.50 19.59
C ALA A 624 8.73 -14.37 18.50
N PHE A 625 9.09 -14.72 17.26
CA PHE A 625 8.14 -14.74 16.15
C PHE A 625 7.32 -16.03 16.21
N GLU A 626 6.00 -15.93 16.07
CA GLU A 626 5.09 -17.09 16.06
C GLU A 626 4.11 -16.97 14.90
N LEU A 627 4.07 -18.01 14.08
CA LEU A 627 3.20 -18.13 12.92
C LEU A 627 2.33 -19.39 13.06
N PRO A 628 1.06 -19.24 13.47
CA PRO A 628 0.08 -20.32 13.40
C PRO A 628 -0.19 -20.76 11.96
N LEU A 629 -0.42 -22.05 11.78
CA LEU A 629 -0.62 -22.67 10.48
C LEU A 629 -1.91 -23.52 10.51
N PRO A 630 -2.97 -23.11 9.80
CA PRO A 630 -4.27 -23.81 9.73
C PRO A 630 -4.18 -25.31 9.40
N GLY A 631 -3.17 -25.68 8.59
CA GLY A 631 -2.92 -27.06 8.15
C GLY A 631 -2.05 -27.90 9.09
N GLY A 632 -1.74 -27.40 10.29
CA GLY A 632 -0.80 -28.03 11.20
C GLY A 632 0.67 -27.71 10.87
N VAL A 633 1.58 -28.53 11.41
CA VAL A 633 3.03 -28.30 11.32
C VAL A 633 3.55 -28.74 9.93
N PRO A 634 4.31 -27.89 9.22
CA PRO A 634 4.89 -28.24 7.92
C PRO A 634 6.02 -29.26 8.09
N ALA A 635 6.06 -30.25 7.19
CA ALA A 635 7.03 -31.34 7.24
C ALA A 635 8.48 -30.90 6.95
N GLN A 636 8.66 -29.77 6.26
CA GLN A 636 9.98 -29.19 5.97
C GLN A 636 9.96 -27.69 6.26
N VAL A 637 10.86 -27.26 7.13
CA VAL A 637 11.12 -25.84 7.42
C VAL A 637 12.59 -25.56 7.27
N SER A 638 12.93 -24.49 6.57
CA SER A 638 14.28 -23.94 6.54
C SER A 638 14.21 -22.48 6.94
N LEU A 639 15.15 -22.03 7.77
CA LEU A 639 15.32 -20.62 8.10
C LEU A 639 16.70 -20.20 7.60
N LEU A 640 16.75 -19.34 6.60
CA LEU A 640 18.00 -18.98 5.94
C LEU A 640 18.40 -17.56 6.34
N GLU A 641 19.59 -17.38 6.89
CA GLU A 641 20.19 -16.04 7.04
C GLU A 641 20.58 -15.53 5.65
N VAL A 642 20.12 -14.34 5.29
CA VAL A 642 20.28 -13.75 3.96
C VAL A 642 21.06 -12.45 4.00
N GLY A 643 21.99 -12.31 3.07
CA GLY A 643 22.68 -11.06 2.77
C GLY A 643 22.13 -10.43 1.48
N PRO A 644 22.76 -9.36 0.98
CA PRO A 644 22.39 -8.71 -0.27
C PRO A 644 22.38 -9.71 -1.46
N ASN A 645 21.18 -10.19 -1.82
CA ASN A 645 20.93 -11.18 -2.88
C ASN A 645 21.61 -12.56 -2.70
N THR A 646 21.93 -12.97 -1.47
CA THR A 646 22.58 -14.28 -1.20
C THR A 646 22.08 -14.94 0.09
N VAL A 647 22.24 -16.25 0.20
CA VAL A 647 22.19 -16.98 1.49
C VAL A 647 23.58 -16.90 2.13
N LEU A 648 23.63 -16.67 3.45
CA LEU A 648 24.84 -16.64 4.26
C LEU A 648 25.00 -17.95 5.05
N ALA A 649 23.98 -18.30 5.83
CA ALA A 649 23.94 -19.48 6.69
C ALA A 649 22.54 -20.11 6.71
N ASP A 650 22.49 -21.39 7.10
CA ASP A 650 21.26 -22.01 7.59
C ASP A 650 21.12 -21.70 9.09
N ARG A 651 19.89 -21.46 9.54
CA ARG A 651 19.48 -21.05 10.89
C ARG A 651 18.27 -21.83 11.38
N GLN A 652 18.06 -23.05 10.86
CA GLN A 652 16.99 -23.94 11.30
C GLN A 652 17.07 -24.29 12.81
N ASP A 653 18.24 -24.16 13.43
CA ASP A 653 18.46 -24.26 14.89
C ASP A 653 17.64 -23.26 15.72
N HIS A 654 17.26 -22.11 15.16
CA HIS A 654 16.40 -21.13 15.79
C HIS A 654 14.88 -21.42 15.63
N VAL A 655 14.51 -22.52 14.98
CA VAL A 655 13.11 -22.88 14.66
C VAL A 655 12.58 -23.92 15.65
N GLU A 656 11.53 -23.57 16.39
CA GLU A 656 10.74 -24.49 17.21
C GLU A 656 9.44 -24.83 16.48
N LEU A 657 9.18 -26.12 16.25
CA LEU A 657 7.92 -26.60 15.70
C LEU A 657 6.97 -26.97 16.84
N ALA A 658 5.98 -26.12 17.09
CA ALA A 658 4.94 -26.34 18.09
C ALA A 658 3.65 -26.85 17.41
N ALA A 659 2.79 -27.56 18.14
CA ALA A 659 1.54 -28.10 17.59
C ALA A 659 0.66 -27.00 16.95
N GLY A 660 0.64 -26.95 15.61
CA GLY A 660 -0.10 -25.96 14.82
C GLY A 660 0.60 -24.60 14.61
N ALA A 661 1.88 -24.45 14.97
CA ALA A 661 2.61 -23.18 14.76
C ALA A 661 4.12 -23.37 14.53
N VAL A 662 4.70 -22.52 13.69
CA VAL A 662 6.16 -22.36 13.58
C VAL A 662 6.58 -21.18 14.45
N ARG A 663 7.54 -21.42 15.35
CA ARG A 663 8.13 -20.40 16.21
C ARG A 663 9.59 -20.18 15.83
N VAL A 664 10.04 -18.94 15.91
CA VAL A 664 11.43 -18.56 15.67
C VAL A 664 11.89 -17.67 16.82
N ARG A 665 12.97 -18.06 17.50
CA ARG A 665 13.42 -17.43 18.76
C ARG A 665 14.93 -17.22 18.80
N GLY A 666 15.35 -16.22 19.58
CA GLY A 666 16.77 -15.95 19.84
C GLY A 666 17.58 -15.53 18.61
N LEU A 667 16.92 -15.00 17.57
CA LEU A 667 17.61 -14.56 16.36
C LEU A 667 18.58 -13.40 16.65
N PRO A 668 19.84 -13.48 16.20
CA PRO A 668 20.74 -12.34 16.14
C PRO A 668 20.22 -11.24 15.21
N ALA A 669 20.84 -10.05 15.27
CA ALA A 669 20.61 -9.01 14.28
C ALA A 669 20.97 -9.50 12.85
N GLY A 670 20.10 -9.20 11.89
CA GLY A 670 20.26 -9.60 10.49
C GLY A 670 18.94 -9.68 9.71
N ASP A 671 19.05 -10.14 8.47
CA ASP A 671 17.92 -10.45 7.60
C ASP A 671 17.84 -11.97 7.40
N TYR A 672 16.62 -12.51 7.46
CA TYR A 672 16.36 -13.95 7.38
C TYR A 672 15.17 -14.24 6.46
N LEU A 673 15.08 -15.49 6.01
CA LEU A 673 13.99 -15.99 5.20
C LEU A 673 13.52 -17.34 5.72
N LEU A 674 12.34 -17.34 6.33
CA LEU A 674 11.62 -18.56 6.69
C LEU A 674 10.95 -19.15 5.45
N VAL A 675 11.25 -20.41 5.16
CA VAL A 675 10.75 -21.17 4.00
C VAL A 675 10.01 -22.40 4.52
N LEU A 676 8.70 -22.44 4.26
CA LEU A 676 7.84 -23.55 4.68
C LEU A 676 7.49 -24.43 3.48
N ARG A 677 7.55 -25.75 3.65
CA ARG A 677 7.28 -26.74 2.59
C ARG A 677 6.49 -27.94 3.09
N GLU A 678 5.76 -28.54 2.16
CA GLU A 678 5.13 -29.86 2.29
C GLU A 678 6.16 -31.01 2.14
N PRO A 679 5.80 -32.27 2.50
CA PRO A 679 6.61 -33.46 2.22
C PRO A 679 7.06 -33.55 0.75
N SER A 680 6.18 -33.15 -0.17
CA SER A 680 6.41 -33.02 -1.62
C SER A 680 7.52 -32.05 -2.04
N GLY A 681 8.08 -31.27 -1.11
CA GLY A 681 8.96 -30.14 -1.40
C GLY A 681 8.22 -28.92 -1.98
N ARG A 682 6.90 -28.97 -2.17
CA ARG A 682 6.08 -27.82 -2.59
C ARG A 682 6.24 -26.69 -1.60
N LEU A 683 6.42 -25.47 -2.11
CA LEU A 683 6.53 -24.26 -1.30
C LEU A 683 5.15 -23.85 -0.76
N LEU A 684 4.99 -23.83 0.56
CA LEU A 684 3.84 -23.28 1.26
C LEU A 684 3.96 -21.77 1.41
N ALA A 685 5.08 -21.30 1.98
CA ALA A 685 5.31 -19.88 2.26
C ALA A 685 6.79 -19.50 2.18
N ARG A 686 7.04 -18.22 1.88
CA ARG A 686 8.33 -17.53 2.07
C ARG A 686 8.05 -16.28 2.87
N ILE A 687 8.60 -16.19 4.07
CA ILE A 687 8.35 -15.08 5.00
C ILE A 687 9.69 -14.44 5.32
N PRO A 688 9.97 -13.22 4.82
CA PRO A 688 11.16 -12.49 5.23
C PRO A 688 10.99 -12.02 6.67
N LEU A 689 12.04 -12.19 7.46
CA LEU A 689 12.16 -11.77 8.85
C LEU A 689 13.36 -10.82 8.93
N SER A 690 13.22 -9.66 9.59
CA SER A 690 14.34 -8.74 9.78
C SER A 690 14.41 -8.31 11.25
N VAL A 691 15.61 -8.42 11.81
CA VAL A 691 15.88 -8.24 13.24
C VAL A 691 16.98 -7.20 13.42
N VAL A 692 16.73 -6.14 14.18
CA VAL A 692 17.73 -5.11 14.51
C VAL A 692 18.18 -5.22 15.97
N PRO A 693 19.42 -4.81 16.30
CA PRO A 693 19.85 -4.70 17.70
C PRO A 693 19.32 -3.38 18.28
N GLY A 694 18.42 -3.44 19.26
CA GLY A 694 17.81 -2.26 19.89
C GLY A 694 16.40 -2.53 20.43
N ASP A 695 15.61 -1.47 20.63
CA ASP A 695 14.29 -1.53 21.28
C ASP A 695 13.12 -1.32 20.30
N ARG A 696 11.92 -1.75 20.68
CA ARG A 696 10.66 -1.32 20.03
C ARG A 696 10.20 0.02 20.60
N ARG A 697 9.80 0.96 19.73
CA ARG A 697 9.22 2.27 20.08
C ARG A 697 8.15 2.68 19.05
N ARG A 698 6.89 2.67 19.46
CA ARG A 698 5.69 3.18 18.75
C ARG A 698 5.63 2.78 17.26
N GLY A 699 5.61 1.47 17.02
CA GLY A 699 5.50 0.89 15.68
C GLY A 699 6.81 0.79 14.92
N TRP A 700 7.95 0.98 15.58
CA TRP A 700 9.29 0.84 14.99
C TRP A 700 10.22 0.01 15.87
N ALA A 701 11.03 -0.84 15.23
CA ALA A 701 12.19 -1.50 15.83
C ALA A 701 13.43 -0.63 15.55
N MET A 702 14.02 -0.05 16.59
CA MET A 702 15.01 1.03 16.55
C MET A 702 16.44 0.51 16.65
N GLY A 703 17.09 0.22 15.51
CA GLY A 703 18.51 -0.12 15.46
C GLY A 703 19.45 1.08 15.27
N PRO A 704 20.77 0.90 15.47
CA PRO A 704 21.77 1.95 15.26
C PRO A 704 21.98 2.28 13.76
N GLU A 705 22.03 1.27 12.89
CA GLU A 705 22.24 1.41 11.43
C GLU A 705 20.93 1.60 10.65
N ARG A 706 19.84 0.99 11.14
CA ARG A 706 18.53 1.03 10.49
C ARG A 706 17.39 0.88 11.48
N VAL A 707 16.25 1.44 11.11
CA VAL A 707 14.97 1.27 11.78
C VAL A 707 14.04 0.49 10.86
N LEU A 708 13.28 -0.44 11.43
CA LEU A 708 12.28 -1.23 10.72
C LEU A 708 10.89 -0.91 11.24
N GLU A 709 9.93 -0.71 10.35
CA GLU A 709 8.52 -0.60 10.71
C GLU A 709 8.09 -1.93 11.31
N ALA A 710 7.78 -1.91 12.60
CA ALA A 710 7.54 -3.09 13.39
C ALA A 710 6.16 -3.68 13.08
N GLY A 711 6.10 -5.00 12.94
CA GLY A 711 4.83 -5.73 12.94
C GLY A 711 4.58 -6.41 14.27
N ASN A 712 3.40 -7.02 14.37
CA ASN A 712 3.13 -8.05 15.35
C ASN A 712 4.03 -9.28 15.08
N PRO A 713 4.92 -9.67 16.01
CA PRO A 713 5.74 -10.86 15.84
C PRO A 713 4.93 -12.16 16.00
N ARG A 714 3.75 -12.11 16.64
CA ARG A 714 2.89 -13.27 16.92
C ARG A 714 1.58 -13.16 16.13
N ARG A 715 1.53 -13.83 14.97
CA ARG A 715 0.41 -13.77 14.03
C ARG A 715 -0.85 -14.43 14.59
N LEU A 716 -2.03 -13.90 14.19
CA LEU A 716 -3.32 -14.49 14.53
C LEU A 716 -3.43 -15.92 13.99
N GLY A 717 -4.08 -16.80 14.74
CA GLY A 717 -4.35 -18.17 14.31
C GLY A 717 -5.63 -18.75 14.90
N ILE A 718 -6.06 -19.88 14.34
CA ILE A 718 -7.04 -20.78 14.96
C ILE A 718 -6.26 -22.00 15.43
N LYS A 719 -6.11 -22.20 16.74
CA LYS A 719 -5.42 -23.37 17.30
C LYS A 719 -6.25 -24.64 17.16
N ARG A 720 -7.55 -24.49 17.40
CA ARG A 720 -8.54 -25.56 17.37
C ARG A 720 -9.91 -24.97 17.10
N ALA A 721 -10.69 -25.63 16.26
CA ALA A 721 -12.12 -25.39 16.14
C ALA A 721 -12.81 -26.76 16.16
N THR A 722 -13.81 -26.93 17.02
CA THR A 722 -14.53 -28.19 17.22
C THR A 722 -16.01 -27.94 17.37
N LEU A 723 -16.80 -28.79 16.73
CA LEU A 723 -18.24 -28.92 16.98
C LEU A 723 -18.47 -30.06 17.97
N ALA A 724 -19.40 -29.88 18.89
CA ALA A 724 -19.91 -30.92 19.77
C ALA A 724 -21.44 -30.86 19.80
N ASP A 725 -22.11 -32.00 19.79
CA ASP A 725 -23.56 -32.07 19.97
C ASP A 725 -23.92 -31.88 21.46
N ALA A 726 -24.70 -30.85 21.76
CA ALA A 726 -25.12 -30.50 23.12
C ALA A 726 -26.61 -30.13 23.12
N ALA A 727 -27.43 -30.88 23.87
CA ALA A 727 -28.87 -30.62 24.06
C ALA A 727 -29.67 -30.37 22.76
N GLY A 728 -29.35 -31.09 21.68
CA GLY A 728 -30.04 -30.97 20.39
C GLY A 728 -29.57 -29.80 19.49
N LYS A 729 -28.52 -29.08 19.88
CA LYS A 729 -27.82 -28.07 19.07
C LYS A 729 -26.35 -28.44 18.90
N GLN A 730 -25.69 -27.88 17.90
CA GLN A 730 -24.24 -28.02 17.74
C GLN A 730 -23.53 -26.84 18.39
N GLN A 731 -22.77 -27.10 19.45
CA GLN A 731 -21.92 -26.09 20.07
C GLN A 731 -20.58 -26.03 19.33
N LEU A 732 -20.29 -24.89 18.70
CA LEU A 732 -19.00 -24.58 18.11
C LEU A 732 -18.10 -23.92 19.16
N ASN A 733 -16.95 -24.54 19.43
CA ASN A 733 -15.88 -23.97 20.25
C ASN A 733 -14.65 -23.68 19.37
N VAL A 734 -14.21 -22.42 19.34
CA VAL A 734 -13.05 -21.94 18.60
C VAL A 734 -12.02 -21.36 19.56
N GLN A 735 -10.85 -21.99 19.66
CA GLN A 735 -9.69 -21.47 20.37
C GLN A 735 -8.76 -20.76 19.38
N LEU A 736 -8.54 -19.46 19.59
CA LEU A 736 -7.61 -18.65 18.80
C LEU A 736 -6.18 -18.71 19.37
N ALA A 737 -5.21 -18.42 18.51
CA ALA A 737 -3.84 -18.05 18.87
C ALA A 737 -3.67 -16.55 18.67
N ASN A 738 -3.01 -15.88 19.62
CA ASN A 738 -2.59 -14.48 19.50
C ASN A 738 -3.74 -13.51 19.18
N ALA A 739 -4.91 -13.75 19.78
CA ALA A 739 -6.06 -12.88 19.64
C ALA A 739 -5.80 -11.49 20.25
N THR A 740 -6.18 -10.46 19.51
CA THR A 740 -6.09 -9.04 19.89
C THR A 740 -7.49 -8.48 20.18
N PRO A 741 -7.63 -7.30 20.82
CA PRO A 741 -8.95 -6.64 21.01
C PRO A 741 -9.71 -6.37 19.69
N TYR A 742 -8.98 -6.26 18.58
CA TYR A 742 -9.51 -6.05 17.23
C TYR A 742 -9.98 -7.34 16.55
N THR A 743 -9.75 -8.51 17.17
CA THR A 743 -10.07 -9.81 16.58
C THR A 743 -11.58 -10.03 16.51
N ARG A 744 -12.05 -10.50 15.35
CA ARG A 744 -13.43 -10.93 15.09
C ARG A 744 -13.45 -12.29 14.43
N VAL A 745 -14.49 -13.06 14.76
CA VAL A 745 -14.79 -14.38 14.17
C VAL A 745 -16.12 -14.32 13.42
N TYR A 746 -16.15 -14.99 12.28
CA TYR A 746 -17.30 -15.18 11.40
C TYR A 746 -17.47 -16.67 11.16
N VAL A 747 -18.71 -17.12 11.04
CA VAL A 747 -19.03 -18.52 10.75
C VAL A 747 -19.96 -18.56 9.54
N ILE A 748 -19.60 -19.33 8.53
CA ILE A 748 -20.43 -19.59 7.34
C ILE A 748 -20.60 -21.11 7.23
N ALA A 749 -21.83 -21.62 7.36
CA ALA A 749 -22.11 -23.05 7.28
C ALA A 749 -23.02 -23.39 6.10
N GLY A 750 -22.60 -24.36 5.28
CA GLY A 750 -23.33 -24.91 4.15
C GLY A 750 -23.22 -26.42 4.06
N ARG A 751 -23.65 -27.01 2.94
CA ARG A 751 -23.63 -28.44 2.66
C ARG A 751 -22.46 -28.85 1.78
N TYR A 752 -22.08 -28.03 0.81
CA TYR A 752 -21.07 -28.37 -0.21
C TYR A 752 -19.79 -27.56 -0.04
N ALA A 753 -18.68 -28.16 -0.47
CA ALA A 753 -17.42 -27.46 -0.60
C ALA A 753 -17.45 -26.51 -1.80
N VAL A 754 -17.42 -25.21 -1.51
CA VAL A 754 -17.37 -24.16 -2.54
C VAL A 754 -16.03 -23.43 -2.48
N ASN A 755 -15.42 -23.21 -3.65
CA ASN A 755 -14.18 -22.45 -3.83
C ASN A 755 -14.40 -20.93 -3.65
N ASP A 756 -14.96 -20.51 -2.52
CA ASP A 756 -15.16 -19.10 -2.24
C ASP A 756 -13.83 -18.48 -1.79
N PRO A 757 -13.35 -17.41 -2.48
CA PRO A 757 -12.11 -16.76 -2.12
C PRO A 757 -12.24 -16.15 -0.72
N LEU A 758 -11.17 -16.25 0.07
CA LEU A 758 -11.07 -15.58 1.37
C LEU A 758 -10.93 -14.07 1.14
N ASP A 759 -12.04 -13.33 1.17
CA ASP A 759 -12.10 -11.91 0.80
C ASP A 759 -12.89 -11.03 1.79
N LEU A 760 -12.32 -10.88 2.98
CA LEU A 760 -12.65 -9.79 3.92
C LEU A 760 -11.54 -8.72 3.92
N GLY A 761 -10.88 -8.46 2.77
CA GLY A 761 -9.90 -7.37 2.61
C GLY A 761 -8.53 -7.54 3.31
N GLY A 762 -8.19 -8.75 3.78
CA GLY A 762 -6.98 -9.02 4.56
C GLY A 762 -5.66 -8.94 3.78
N ALA A 763 -4.62 -8.40 4.45
CA ALA A 763 -3.20 -8.43 4.07
C ALA A 763 -2.76 -7.86 2.70
N LEU A 764 -3.21 -6.64 2.35
CA LEU A 764 -2.30 -5.71 1.66
C LEU A 764 -1.40 -5.02 2.70
N GLY A 765 -0.19 -5.54 2.90
CA GLY A 765 0.88 -4.77 3.53
C GLY A 765 1.31 -3.66 2.58
N ALA A 766 1.17 -2.40 3.00
CA ALA A 766 2.16 -1.41 2.60
C ALA A 766 3.50 -1.98 3.10
N GLY A 767 4.41 -2.33 2.18
CA GLY A 767 5.59 -3.14 2.53
C GLY A 767 6.35 -2.48 3.68
N GLN A 768 6.50 -3.21 4.80
CA GLN A 768 7.00 -2.64 6.05
C GLN A 768 8.30 -1.88 5.80
N ARG A 769 8.30 -0.60 6.16
CA ARG A 769 9.34 0.34 5.74
C ARG A 769 10.64 0.07 6.49
N SER A 770 11.76 0.22 5.79
CA SER A 770 13.09 0.22 6.38
C SER A 770 13.75 1.55 6.09
N LEU A 771 14.23 2.22 7.13
CA LEU A 771 14.96 3.47 7.08
C LEU A 771 16.40 3.16 7.51
N ARG A 772 17.40 3.40 6.65
CA ARG A 772 18.81 3.41 7.08
C ARG A 772 19.17 4.80 7.59
N PHE A 773 19.98 4.86 8.63
CA PHE A 773 20.56 6.11 9.09
C PHE A 773 21.90 6.35 8.40
N ASP A 774 22.02 7.48 7.69
CA ASP A 774 23.30 7.97 7.22
C ASP A 774 24.11 8.45 8.44
N HIS A 775 25.31 7.93 8.65
CA HIS A 775 26.22 8.41 9.67
C HIS A 775 27.07 9.58 9.10
N PRO A 776 26.89 10.83 9.55
CA PRO A 776 27.58 11.99 8.96
C PRO A 776 29.07 11.97 9.28
N ALA A 777 29.89 11.63 8.28
CA ALA A 777 31.35 11.64 8.41
C ALA A 777 31.97 13.05 8.42
N CYS A 778 33.12 13.17 9.07
CA CYS A 778 34.04 14.30 8.95
C CYS A 778 34.80 14.22 7.62
N TYR A 779 35.13 15.38 7.04
CA TYR A 779 35.81 15.47 5.75
C TYR A 779 37.11 16.26 5.87
N TYR A 780 38.15 15.78 5.19
CA TYR A 780 39.50 16.37 5.23
C TYR A 780 39.96 16.62 3.79
N VAL A 781 40.43 17.84 3.51
CA VAL A 781 41.05 18.23 2.23
C VAL A 781 42.35 18.96 2.54
N SER A 782 43.43 18.51 1.91
CA SER A 782 44.79 19.01 2.17
C SER A 782 45.34 19.77 0.96
N GLY A 783 46.07 20.86 1.21
CA GLY A 783 47.00 21.46 0.26
C GLY A 783 46.37 22.17 -0.95
N ARG A 784 45.23 22.84 -0.79
CA ARG A 784 44.63 23.65 -1.87
C ARG A 784 45.38 24.98 -2.04
N ASP A 785 45.55 25.41 -3.30
CA ASP A 785 45.96 26.77 -3.66
C ASP A 785 44.79 27.77 -3.52
N LEU A 786 45.03 28.94 -2.92
CA LEU A 786 44.06 30.04 -2.89
C LEU A 786 43.96 30.70 -4.29
N GLY A 787 42.78 31.23 -4.64
CA GLY A 787 42.53 31.84 -5.95
C GLY A 787 41.76 33.16 -5.88
N ASP A 788 41.98 34.02 -6.88
CA ASP A 788 41.64 35.46 -6.82
C ASP A 788 40.14 35.81 -6.88
N GLU A 789 39.28 34.89 -7.32
CA GLU A 789 37.85 35.17 -7.59
C GLU A 789 37.01 35.47 -6.33
N PHE A 790 37.48 35.09 -5.14
CA PHE A 790 36.78 35.33 -3.86
C PHE A 790 36.52 36.81 -3.61
N ARG A 791 37.41 37.71 -4.08
CA ARG A 791 37.26 39.17 -3.97
C ARG A 791 36.08 39.76 -4.75
N TYR A 792 35.57 39.09 -5.78
CA TYR A 792 34.70 39.72 -6.79
C TYR A 792 33.18 39.51 -6.54
N VAL A 793 32.79 38.52 -5.75
CA VAL A 793 31.39 38.10 -5.62
C VAL A 793 30.59 38.89 -4.57
N LEU A 794 31.26 39.70 -3.74
CA LEU A 794 30.67 40.50 -2.65
C LEU A 794 29.76 41.66 -3.11
N GLU A 795 29.83 42.11 -4.37
CA GLU A 795 29.31 43.44 -4.77
C GLU A 795 27.91 43.49 -5.41
N ARG A 796 27.15 42.39 -5.54
CA ARG A 796 25.90 42.39 -6.34
C ARG A 796 24.65 41.82 -5.66
N HIS A 797 24.31 42.38 -4.50
CA HIS A 797 23.07 42.09 -3.78
C HIS A 797 21.90 43.04 -4.14
N SER A 798 20.68 42.49 -4.18
CA SER A 798 19.35 43.16 -4.20
C SER A 798 18.76 43.73 -5.50
N ALA A 799 17.53 43.29 -5.81
CA ALA A 799 16.53 43.98 -6.64
C ALA A 799 15.11 43.48 -6.25
N ALA A 800 14.14 44.38 -6.06
CA ALA A 800 12.82 44.08 -5.47
C ALA A 800 11.71 43.82 -6.50
N LYS A 801 10.63 43.12 -6.09
CA LYS A 801 9.41 42.89 -6.89
C LYS A 801 8.15 43.04 -6.03
N ARG A 802 7.09 43.63 -6.58
CA ARG A 802 5.78 43.89 -5.91
C ARG A 802 4.70 42.89 -6.37
N PRO A 803 3.72 42.52 -5.52
CA PRO A 803 2.62 41.61 -5.88
C PRO A 803 1.39 42.34 -6.50
N GLY A 804 0.54 41.58 -7.20
CA GLY A 804 -0.68 42.08 -7.87
C GLY A 804 -1.99 41.56 -7.27
N ASN A 805 -3.10 42.17 -7.70
CA ASN A 805 -4.47 42.01 -7.17
C ASN A 805 -5.07 40.60 -7.41
N LEU A 806 -5.92 40.12 -6.49
CA LEU A 806 -6.55 38.78 -6.45
C LEU A 806 -8.10 38.80 -6.56
N LEU A 807 -8.71 39.87 -7.07
CA LEU A 807 -10.16 39.88 -7.34
C LEU A 807 -10.52 39.10 -8.61
N THR A 808 -11.45 38.15 -8.48
CA THR A 808 -12.09 37.44 -9.61
C THR A 808 -12.92 38.42 -10.45
N LYS A 809 -12.72 38.39 -11.77
CA LYS A 809 -13.49 39.22 -12.71
C LYS A 809 -14.94 38.73 -12.84
N PRO A 810 -15.92 39.63 -13.06
CA PRO A 810 -17.32 39.25 -13.28
C PRO A 810 -17.49 38.42 -14.57
N SER A 811 -18.47 37.51 -14.53
CA SER A 811 -18.86 36.61 -15.63
C SER A 811 -20.05 37.21 -16.42
N LEU A 812 -20.06 37.01 -17.74
CA LEU A 812 -21.21 37.27 -18.62
C LEU A 812 -22.17 36.06 -18.73
N LEU A 813 -21.75 34.88 -18.25
CA LEU A 813 -22.53 33.65 -18.23
C LEU A 813 -23.24 33.51 -16.88
N LEU A 814 -24.52 33.11 -16.90
CA LEU A 814 -25.31 32.83 -15.69
C LEU A 814 -25.03 31.43 -15.17
N ASN A 815 -25.03 30.43 -16.05
CA ASN A 815 -24.87 29.01 -15.72
C ASN A 815 -23.66 28.41 -16.45
N PRO A 816 -22.42 28.80 -16.11
CA PRO A 816 -21.22 28.34 -16.82
C PRO A 816 -20.83 26.89 -16.46
N TRP A 817 -20.57 26.04 -17.47
CA TRP A 817 -19.93 24.72 -17.33
C TRP A 817 -18.66 24.64 -18.22
N SER A 818 -17.70 23.76 -17.87
CA SER A 818 -16.32 23.85 -18.41
C SER A 818 -15.94 22.72 -19.38
N LEU A 819 -15.16 23.06 -20.43
CA LEU A 819 -14.83 22.15 -21.54
C LEU A 819 -13.47 21.42 -21.44
N GLY A 820 -12.51 21.89 -20.63
CA GLY A 820 -11.18 21.26 -20.52
C GLY A 820 -10.09 22.13 -19.87
N GLU A 821 -8.88 21.57 -19.68
CA GLU A 821 -7.70 22.26 -19.14
C GLU A 821 -6.49 22.13 -20.10
N THR A 822 -5.84 23.24 -20.46
CA THR A 822 -4.67 23.30 -21.35
C THR A 822 -3.34 23.18 -20.60
N GLN A 823 -2.29 22.65 -21.22
CA GLN A 823 -0.94 22.57 -20.63
C GLN A 823 0.07 23.41 -21.42
N SER A 824 1.03 24.04 -20.72
CA SER A 824 2.16 24.75 -21.33
C SER A 824 3.49 24.27 -20.74
N SER A 825 4.41 23.86 -21.61
CA SER A 825 5.78 23.49 -21.26
C SER A 825 6.71 24.71 -21.16
N LYS A 826 7.73 24.63 -20.30
CA LYS A 826 8.87 25.55 -20.27
C LYS A 826 10.18 24.78 -20.40
N GLU A 827 11.07 25.27 -21.24
CA GLU A 827 12.44 24.78 -21.38
C GLU A 827 13.31 25.12 -20.16
N GLN A 828 14.43 24.40 -20.03
CA GLN A 828 15.48 24.64 -19.04
C GLN A 828 16.80 24.97 -19.73
N LEU A 829 17.45 26.06 -19.30
CA LEU A 829 18.80 26.42 -19.72
C LEU A 829 19.85 25.61 -18.96
N ARG A 830 20.97 25.29 -19.64
CA ARG A 830 22.12 24.58 -19.08
C ARG A 830 22.94 25.49 -18.14
N ARG A 831 23.68 24.87 -17.21
CA ARG A 831 24.52 25.53 -16.20
C ARG A 831 25.97 25.09 -16.33
N GLY A 832 26.91 26.03 -16.22
CA GLY A 832 28.36 25.78 -16.23
C GLY A 832 28.90 25.24 -14.90
N GLU A 833 30.17 24.87 -14.90
CA GLU A 833 30.84 24.11 -13.86
C GLU A 833 31.29 24.96 -12.64
N ALA A 834 31.36 24.31 -11.48
CA ALA A 834 31.84 24.88 -10.21
C ALA A 834 32.37 23.73 -9.33
N TYR A 835 33.12 24.07 -8.26
CA TYR A 835 33.61 23.19 -7.17
C TYR A 835 33.54 21.67 -7.45
N GLY A 836 34.69 21.05 -7.67
CA GLY A 836 34.82 19.59 -7.58
C GLY A 836 34.40 19.12 -6.19
N GLU A 837 33.13 18.71 -6.03
CA GLU A 837 32.66 18.08 -4.80
C GLU A 837 33.53 16.84 -4.58
N VAL A 838 34.08 16.69 -3.37
CA VAL A 838 34.60 15.40 -2.91
C VAL A 838 33.39 14.47 -2.93
N ALA A 839 33.27 13.70 -4.01
CA ALA A 839 32.12 12.85 -4.23
C ALA A 839 31.99 11.93 -3.02
N LYS A 840 30.89 12.08 -2.27
CA LYS A 840 30.48 11.01 -1.34
C LYS A 840 30.56 9.72 -2.14
N PRO A 841 31.26 8.67 -1.67
CA PRO A 841 31.19 7.38 -2.33
C PRO A 841 29.73 7.01 -2.33
N SER A 842 29.08 7.10 -3.49
CA SER A 842 27.64 6.89 -3.56
C SER A 842 27.42 5.44 -3.16
N VAL A 843 26.82 5.24 -1.99
CA VAL A 843 26.17 3.97 -1.70
C VAL A 843 25.00 3.95 -2.65
N ALA A 844 25.26 3.48 -3.88
CA ALA A 844 24.25 2.88 -4.71
C ALA A 844 23.60 1.82 -3.82
N GLY A 845 22.43 2.17 -3.27
CA GLY A 845 21.63 1.25 -2.48
C GLY A 845 21.50 -0.04 -3.29
N PRO A 846 21.55 -1.22 -2.64
CA PRO A 846 21.56 -2.50 -3.34
C PRO A 846 20.44 -2.49 -4.38
N GLY A 847 20.84 -2.60 -5.65
CA GLY A 847 20.07 -2.06 -6.77
C GLY A 847 18.61 -2.43 -6.67
N GLY A 848 17.75 -1.44 -6.46
CA GLY A 848 16.31 -1.64 -6.40
C GLY A 848 15.90 -2.43 -7.63
N ALA A 849 15.40 -3.66 -7.40
CA ALA A 849 15.10 -4.60 -8.48
C ALA A 849 14.29 -3.87 -9.55
N PRO A 850 14.64 -4.01 -10.85
CA PRO A 850 14.14 -3.14 -11.91
C PRO A 850 12.62 -3.05 -11.80
N ALA A 851 12.13 -1.82 -11.63
CA ALA A 851 10.73 -1.55 -11.39
C ALA A 851 9.91 -2.24 -12.48
N ARG A 852 9.26 -3.35 -12.10
CA ARG A 852 8.55 -4.21 -13.05
C ARG A 852 7.55 -3.33 -13.76
N SER A 853 7.65 -3.28 -15.09
CA SER A 853 6.82 -2.40 -15.91
C SER A 853 5.34 -2.52 -15.50
N PRO A 854 4.51 -1.47 -15.62
CA PRO A 854 3.08 -1.56 -15.32
C PRO A 854 2.34 -2.71 -16.03
N ARG A 855 2.93 -3.22 -17.12
CA ARG A 855 2.48 -4.41 -17.87
C ARG A 855 2.67 -5.75 -17.14
N GLU A 856 3.53 -5.87 -16.12
CA GLU A 856 3.64 -7.08 -15.28
C GLU A 856 2.65 -7.09 -14.09
N SER A 857 2.35 -5.93 -13.50
CA SER A 857 1.31 -5.79 -12.47
C SER A 857 -0.06 -6.21 -13.01
N ALA A 858 -0.40 -5.73 -14.21
CA ALA A 858 -1.57 -6.17 -14.97
C ALA A 858 -1.54 -7.67 -15.30
N ARG A 859 -0.35 -8.29 -15.44
CA ARG A 859 -0.18 -9.73 -15.71
C ARG A 859 -0.38 -10.60 -14.46
N ARG A 860 -0.21 -10.05 -13.24
CA ARG A 860 -0.56 -10.74 -11.98
C ARG A 860 -2.06 -10.65 -11.68
N MET A 861 -2.71 -9.51 -11.89
CA MET A 861 -4.19 -9.44 -11.86
C MET A 861 -4.83 -10.38 -12.90
N ARG A 862 -4.26 -10.49 -14.11
CA ARG A 862 -4.70 -11.49 -15.13
C ARG A 862 -4.21 -12.92 -14.88
N ARG A 863 -3.59 -13.24 -13.74
CA ARG A 863 -3.26 -14.63 -13.34
C ARG A 863 -4.09 -15.16 -12.17
N GLY A 864 -4.92 -14.33 -11.53
CA GLY A 864 -6.08 -14.79 -10.76
C GLY A 864 -7.26 -15.21 -11.66
N GLY A 865 -7.26 -14.81 -12.94
CA GLY A 865 -8.29 -15.13 -13.92
C GLY A 865 -7.82 -16.14 -14.99
N ARG A 866 -7.79 -17.43 -14.63
CA ARG A 866 -7.84 -18.56 -15.58
C ARG A 866 -8.80 -19.66 -15.14
N GLY A 867 -9.95 -19.26 -14.58
CA GLY A 867 -11.18 -20.00 -14.87
C GLY A 867 -11.57 -19.74 -16.32
N GLY A 868 -12.17 -20.73 -16.99
CA GLY A 868 -13.02 -20.47 -18.15
C GLY A 868 -14.29 -19.72 -17.73
N PRO A 869 -15.28 -19.52 -18.63
CA PRO A 869 -16.59 -18.99 -18.23
C PRO A 869 -17.11 -19.75 -16.99
N GLU A 870 -17.48 -19.02 -15.94
CA GLU A 870 -17.69 -19.55 -14.58
C GLU A 870 -18.82 -20.58 -14.56
N ARG A 871 -18.46 -21.88 -14.45
CA ARG A 871 -19.40 -23.00 -14.44
C ARG A 871 -19.93 -23.19 -13.03
N SER A 872 -20.99 -22.46 -12.70
CA SER A 872 -21.63 -22.51 -11.39
C SER A 872 -22.95 -23.29 -11.43
N ALA A 873 -23.08 -24.28 -10.54
CA ALA A 873 -24.33 -24.98 -10.28
C ALA A 873 -25.40 -24.04 -9.69
N ASN A 874 -26.67 -24.36 -9.87
CA ASN A 874 -27.78 -23.76 -9.15
C ASN A 874 -27.99 -24.52 -7.81
N TYR A 875 -28.43 -23.82 -6.75
CA TYR A 875 -28.73 -24.35 -5.41
C TYR A 875 -30.17 -24.09 -4.96
N ASP A 876 -31.07 -23.61 -5.84
CA ASP A 876 -32.45 -23.26 -5.52
C ASP A 876 -33.29 -24.45 -5.00
N PHE A 877 -32.83 -25.68 -5.23
CA PHE A 877 -33.40 -26.92 -4.71
C PHE A 877 -33.12 -27.14 -3.20
N LEU A 878 -32.19 -26.39 -2.59
CA LEU A 878 -31.94 -26.49 -1.14
C LEU A 878 -33.15 -25.93 -0.37
N LEU A 879 -33.55 -26.66 0.68
CA LEU A 879 -34.61 -26.23 1.58
C LEU A 879 -34.08 -25.22 2.61
N THR A 880 -32.84 -25.40 3.06
CA THR A 880 -32.16 -24.46 3.97
C THR A 880 -31.01 -23.72 3.26
N SER A 881 -31.00 -22.40 3.40
CA SER A 881 -29.88 -21.55 2.94
C SER A 881 -28.69 -21.61 3.92
N ALA A 882 -27.51 -21.15 3.50
CA ALA A 882 -26.33 -21.16 4.39
C ALA A 882 -26.52 -20.27 5.63
N LEU A 883 -26.14 -20.81 6.79
CA LEU A 883 -26.13 -20.09 8.07
C LEU A 883 -24.91 -19.16 8.10
N VAL A 884 -25.13 -17.92 8.55
CA VAL A 884 -24.07 -16.91 8.72
C VAL A 884 -24.18 -16.28 10.10
N ALA A 885 -23.10 -16.36 10.88
CA ALA A 885 -22.89 -15.63 12.13
C ALA A 885 -21.70 -14.67 11.99
N GLU A 886 -21.83 -13.47 12.53
CA GLU A 886 -20.94 -12.34 12.23
C GLU A 886 -20.43 -11.59 13.47
N ASN A 887 -19.26 -10.95 13.33
CA ASN A 887 -18.68 -10.02 14.31
C ASN A 887 -18.56 -10.59 15.74
N LEU A 888 -18.40 -11.90 15.88
CA LEU A 888 -18.20 -12.58 17.16
C LEU A 888 -16.86 -12.13 17.76
N LYS A 889 -16.83 -11.88 19.07
CA LYS A 889 -15.62 -11.44 19.78
C LYS A 889 -15.10 -12.58 20.67
N PRO A 890 -13.79 -12.86 20.67
CA PRO A 890 -13.22 -13.78 21.64
C PRO A 890 -13.27 -13.20 23.05
N ASP A 891 -13.23 -14.07 24.04
CA ASP A 891 -13.03 -13.71 25.45
C ASP A 891 -11.55 -13.38 25.76
N ALA A 892 -11.22 -13.25 27.05
CA ALA A 892 -9.88 -12.91 27.51
C ALA A 892 -8.82 -13.97 27.19
N ASP A 893 -9.23 -15.23 27.02
CA ASP A 893 -8.37 -16.40 26.76
C ASP A 893 -8.33 -16.76 25.26
N GLY A 894 -9.02 -15.97 24.42
CA GLY A 894 -9.05 -16.15 22.97
C GLY A 894 -10.09 -17.17 22.50
N VAL A 895 -11.10 -17.49 23.31
CA VAL A 895 -12.13 -18.49 22.99
C VAL A 895 -13.40 -17.81 22.46
N VAL A 896 -14.02 -18.44 21.46
CA VAL A 896 -15.39 -18.14 21.02
C VAL A 896 -16.22 -19.40 21.14
N MET A 897 -17.32 -19.33 21.88
CA MET A 897 -18.33 -20.39 21.97
C MET A 897 -19.64 -19.89 21.37
N LEU A 898 -20.29 -20.72 20.54
CA LEU A 898 -21.55 -20.38 19.88
C LEU A 898 -22.41 -21.64 19.67
N ASP A 899 -23.66 -21.60 20.12
CA ASP A 899 -24.64 -22.63 19.81
C ASP A 899 -25.23 -22.38 18.41
N LEU A 900 -25.16 -23.38 17.54
CA LEU A 900 -25.61 -23.34 16.15
C LEU A 900 -26.74 -24.34 15.91
N ASP A 901 -27.74 -23.91 15.17
CA ASP A 901 -28.69 -24.81 14.50
C ASP A 901 -28.19 -25.07 13.08
N LEU A 902 -27.41 -26.14 12.92
CA LEU A 902 -26.81 -26.46 11.62
C LEU A 902 -27.81 -27.16 10.68
N GLY A 903 -28.85 -27.83 11.19
CA GLY A 903 -29.75 -28.64 10.35
C GLY A 903 -28.97 -29.65 9.50
N ALA A 904 -29.11 -29.55 8.17
CA ALA A 904 -28.38 -30.37 7.19
C ALA A 904 -26.99 -29.85 6.79
N ARG A 905 -26.59 -28.66 7.28
CA ARG A 905 -25.29 -28.02 6.97
C ARG A 905 -24.16 -28.81 7.64
N GLN A 906 -23.19 -29.26 6.84
CA GLN A 906 -22.10 -30.16 7.24
C GLN A 906 -20.72 -29.51 7.11
N TYR A 907 -20.59 -28.48 6.27
CA TYR A 907 -19.36 -27.76 5.98
C TYR A 907 -19.39 -26.39 6.66
N VAL A 908 -18.74 -26.28 7.83
CA VAL A 908 -18.69 -25.07 8.64
C VAL A 908 -17.34 -24.37 8.45
N GLN A 909 -17.35 -23.15 7.91
CA GLN A 909 -16.15 -22.33 7.77
C GLN A 909 -16.07 -21.31 8.91
N VAL A 910 -15.04 -21.46 9.76
CA VAL A 910 -14.68 -20.46 10.77
C VAL A 910 -13.65 -19.52 10.17
N ILE A 911 -13.91 -18.21 10.16
CA ILE A 911 -13.01 -17.18 9.64
C ILE A 911 -12.70 -16.20 10.77
N ALA A 912 -11.42 -16.04 11.12
CA ALA A 912 -10.93 -15.10 12.12
C ALA A 912 -10.07 -14.00 11.47
N THR A 913 -10.17 -12.76 11.94
CA THR A 913 -9.32 -11.63 11.48
C THR A 913 -9.20 -10.55 12.54
N ASP A 914 -8.04 -9.89 12.60
CA ASP A 914 -7.73 -8.77 13.50
C ASP A 914 -7.50 -7.43 12.74
N GLY A 915 -7.79 -7.40 11.43
CA GLY A 915 -7.52 -6.27 10.55
C GLY A 915 -6.15 -6.32 9.84
N GLN A 916 -5.16 -7.06 10.37
CA GLN A 916 -3.90 -7.33 9.68
C GLN A 916 -3.91 -8.73 9.05
N ASP A 917 -4.14 -9.73 9.88
CA ASP A 917 -4.19 -11.15 9.56
C ASP A 917 -5.63 -11.59 9.24
N ILE A 918 -5.76 -12.63 8.42
CA ILE A 918 -7.03 -13.35 8.22
C ILE A 918 -6.76 -14.85 8.07
N VAL A 919 -7.55 -15.64 8.80
CA VAL A 919 -7.40 -17.10 8.93
C VAL A 919 -8.75 -17.76 8.73
N ARG A 920 -8.81 -18.85 7.95
CA ARG A 920 -9.99 -19.69 7.74
C ARG A 920 -9.67 -21.12 8.15
N GLN A 921 -10.48 -21.70 9.04
CA GLN A 921 -10.46 -23.12 9.39
C GLN A 921 -11.80 -23.76 9.02
N PRO A 922 -11.83 -24.82 8.20
CA PRO A 922 -13.02 -25.65 8.02
C PRO A 922 -13.20 -26.57 9.23
N VAL A 923 -14.46 -26.81 9.61
CA VAL A 923 -14.89 -27.82 10.57
C VAL A 923 -15.98 -28.64 9.88
N LEU A 924 -15.83 -29.96 9.92
CA LEU A 924 -16.76 -30.92 9.31
C LEU A 924 -17.66 -31.54 10.38
N ARG A 925 -18.75 -32.15 9.92
CA ARG A 925 -19.69 -32.94 10.72
C ARG A 925 -20.09 -34.17 9.92
N SER A 926 -20.44 -35.25 10.61
CA SER A 926 -21.14 -36.43 10.08
C SER A 926 -22.35 -36.07 9.20
N PHE A 927 -22.69 -36.97 8.27
CA PHE A 927 -23.77 -36.75 7.30
C PHE A 927 -25.14 -36.54 7.96
N ALA A 928 -25.90 -35.58 7.42
CA ALA A 928 -27.27 -35.28 7.80
C ALA A 928 -28.14 -35.17 6.54
N ASN A 929 -29.27 -35.86 6.54
CA ASN A 929 -30.17 -35.89 5.39
C ASN A 929 -31.06 -34.64 5.32
N GLU A 930 -31.50 -34.25 4.13
CA GLU A 930 -32.36 -33.08 3.90
C GLU A 930 -33.37 -33.37 2.79
N ALA A 931 -34.61 -32.91 2.96
CA ALA A 931 -35.56 -32.88 1.85
C ALA A 931 -35.26 -31.70 0.94
N TYR A 932 -35.23 -31.91 -0.38
CA TYR A 932 -35.11 -30.82 -1.35
C TYR A 932 -36.44 -30.13 -1.62
N ARG A 933 -36.35 -28.87 -2.02
CA ARG A 933 -37.48 -28.06 -2.48
C ARG A 933 -37.90 -28.50 -3.88
N ASP A 934 -39.16 -28.90 -4.03
CA ASP A 934 -39.73 -29.18 -5.35
C ASP A 934 -39.82 -27.89 -6.18
N LEU A 935 -39.05 -27.83 -7.28
CA LEU A 935 -39.00 -26.70 -8.20
C LEU A 935 -39.96 -26.84 -9.40
N ARG A 936 -40.75 -27.93 -9.47
CA ARG A 936 -41.69 -28.16 -10.58
C ARG A 936 -42.92 -27.26 -10.47
N LEU A 937 -43.59 -27.02 -11.60
CA LEU A 937 -44.86 -26.29 -11.65
C LEU A 937 -45.95 -27.07 -10.92
N ARG A 938 -46.52 -26.49 -9.84
CA ARG A 938 -47.59 -27.12 -9.02
C ARG A 938 -48.85 -27.46 -9.83
N ARG A 939 -49.09 -26.73 -10.92
CA ARG A 939 -50.04 -27.12 -11.98
C ARG A 939 -49.22 -27.28 -13.26
N ALA A 940 -49.04 -28.53 -13.70
CA ALA A 940 -48.42 -28.79 -14.99
C ALA A 940 -49.26 -28.15 -16.10
N MET A 941 -48.59 -27.48 -17.04
CA MET A 941 -49.22 -27.09 -18.29
C MET A 941 -49.50 -28.36 -19.11
N ALA A 942 -50.72 -28.50 -19.62
CA ALA A 942 -51.13 -29.68 -20.36
C ALA A 942 -50.35 -29.78 -21.68
N ALA A 943 -49.60 -30.88 -21.87
CA ALA A 943 -48.62 -30.99 -22.97
C ALA A 943 -49.24 -31.00 -24.37
N ASP A 944 -50.55 -31.26 -24.47
CA ASP A 944 -51.40 -31.21 -25.64
C ASP A 944 -51.93 -29.81 -25.97
N ARG A 945 -51.66 -28.80 -25.13
CA ARG A 945 -52.19 -27.44 -25.27
C ARG A 945 -51.08 -26.40 -25.42
N HIS A 946 -51.29 -25.45 -26.33
CA HIS A 946 -50.43 -24.28 -26.46
C HIS A 946 -50.78 -23.23 -25.39
N PHE A 947 -49.78 -22.77 -24.66
CA PHE A 947 -49.88 -21.67 -23.69
C PHE A 947 -49.01 -20.50 -24.15
N THR A 948 -49.40 -19.28 -23.81
CA THR A 948 -48.64 -18.06 -24.10
C THR A 948 -48.58 -17.14 -22.88
N GLU A 949 -47.45 -16.46 -22.69
CA GLU A 949 -47.22 -15.52 -21.59
C GLU A 949 -48.01 -14.23 -21.85
N GLN A 950 -49.01 -13.91 -21.01
CA GLN A 950 -49.75 -12.65 -21.11
C GLN A 950 -49.10 -11.55 -20.26
N LYS A 951 -48.72 -10.44 -20.91
CA LYS A 951 -48.18 -9.24 -20.26
C LYS A 951 -49.28 -8.19 -20.16
N ARG A 952 -49.56 -7.71 -18.94
CA ARG A 952 -50.67 -6.80 -18.64
C ARG A 952 -50.20 -5.65 -17.73
N VAL A 953 -50.64 -4.44 -18.04
CA VAL A 953 -50.43 -3.23 -17.24
C VAL A 953 -51.81 -2.65 -16.91
N ASP A 954 -52.12 -2.49 -15.63
CA ASP A 954 -53.38 -1.93 -15.15
C ASP A 954 -53.14 -0.68 -14.29
N ILE A 955 -53.98 0.34 -14.47
CA ILE A 955 -54.01 1.53 -13.60
C ILE A 955 -55.09 1.30 -12.56
N ILE A 956 -54.69 1.07 -11.30
CA ILE A 956 -55.61 0.81 -10.19
C ILE A 956 -56.02 2.15 -9.56
N ALA A 957 -57.31 2.48 -9.62
CA ALA A 957 -57.87 3.63 -8.92
C ALA A 957 -57.95 3.35 -7.41
N ALA A 958 -57.79 4.39 -6.59
CA ALA A 958 -57.84 4.27 -5.13
C ALA A 958 -59.14 3.57 -4.66
N GLY A 959 -58.99 2.56 -3.80
CA GLY A 959 -60.10 1.78 -3.24
C GLY A 959 -60.63 0.63 -4.11
N LYS A 960 -60.10 0.38 -5.32
CA LYS A 960 -60.47 -0.80 -6.12
C LYS A 960 -59.57 -2.01 -5.81
N PRO A 961 -60.13 -3.21 -5.53
CA PRO A 961 -59.34 -4.43 -5.37
C PRO A 961 -58.81 -4.95 -6.72
N PHE A 962 -57.69 -5.65 -6.69
CA PHE A 962 -57.06 -6.30 -7.85
C PHE A 962 -56.65 -7.74 -7.50
N THR A 963 -57.14 -8.72 -8.26
CA THR A 963 -57.00 -10.15 -7.92
C THR A 963 -56.03 -10.86 -8.87
N VAL A 964 -54.97 -11.46 -8.32
CA VAL A 964 -54.01 -12.31 -9.05
C VAL A 964 -54.41 -13.78 -8.88
N ARG A 965 -54.64 -14.51 -9.98
CA ARG A 965 -55.19 -15.89 -9.95
C ARG A 965 -54.19 -16.97 -9.48
N ASP A 966 -52.90 -16.76 -9.66
CA ASP A 966 -51.84 -17.64 -9.14
C ASP A 966 -50.62 -16.81 -8.76
N MET A 967 -50.43 -16.58 -7.46
CA MET A 967 -49.37 -15.73 -6.92
C MET A 967 -47.99 -16.41 -6.89
N ARG A 968 -47.91 -17.73 -7.11
CA ARG A 968 -46.62 -18.46 -7.15
C ARG A 968 -46.02 -18.53 -8.55
N SER A 969 -46.84 -18.45 -9.60
CA SER A 969 -46.37 -18.44 -11.00
C SER A 969 -46.45 -17.06 -11.69
N SER A 970 -47.26 -16.12 -11.19
CA SER A 970 -47.37 -14.77 -11.77
C SER A 970 -46.29 -13.83 -11.23
N LYS A 971 -45.55 -13.16 -12.13
CA LYS A 971 -44.63 -12.08 -11.76
C LYS A 971 -45.41 -10.76 -11.73
N VAL A 972 -45.52 -10.11 -10.57
CA VAL A 972 -46.39 -8.91 -10.36
C VAL A 972 -45.64 -7.82 -9.59
N ARG A 973 -45.76 -6.56 -10.03
CA ARG A 973 -45.21 -5.37 -9.34
C ARG A 973 -46.21 -4.22 -9.40
N ALA A 974 -46.52 -3.65 -8.24
CA ALA A 974 -47.25 -2.38 -8.13
C ALA A 974 -46.28 -1.19 -8.08
N TYR A 975 -46.63 -0.08 -8.74
CA TYR A 975 -45.91 1.19 -8.69
C TYR A 975 -46.77 2.22 -7.96
N ALA A 976 -46.53 2.43 -6.66
CA ALA A 976 -47.42 3.22 -5.80
C ALA A 976 -46.93 4.65 -5.55
N THR A 977 -45.62 4.91 -5.69
CA THR A 977 -45.01 6.21 -5.40
C THR A 977 -44.24 6.78 -6.58
N LEU A 978 -44.02 8.09 -6.58
CA LEU A 978 -43.14 8.77 -7.54
C LEU A 978 -41.71 8.19 -7.49
N THR A 979 -41.25 7.78 -6.31
CA THR A 979 -39.94 7.13 -6.11
C THR A 979 -39.86 5.77 -6.81
N ASP A 980 -40.92 4.96 -6.78
CA ASP A 980 -40.96 3.69 -7.52
C ASP A 980 -40.84 3.95 -9.04
N ALA A 981 -41.62 4.91 -9.56
CA ALA A 981 -41.63 5.24 -10.99
C ALA A 981 -40.29 5.83 -11.46
N TYR A 982 -39.68 6.72 -10.67
CA TYR A 982 -38.35 7.27 -10.95
C TYR A 982 -37.25 6.20 -10.85
N GLY A 983 -37.34 5.26 -9.89
CA GLY A 983 -36.43 4.12 -9.78
C GLY A 983 -36.48 3.20 -11.00
N LEU A 984 -37.68 2.96 -11.55
CA LEU A 984 -37.83 2.27 -12.84
C LEU A 984 -37.20 3.06 -13.99
N LEU A 985 -37.50 4.36 -14.11
CA LEU A 985 -36.97 5.21 -15.18
C LEU A 985 -35.43 5.21 -15.18
N LYS A 986 -34.81 5.34 -14.00
CA LYS A 986 -33.35 5.25 -13.77
C LYS A 986 -32.76 3.89 -14.15
N THR A 987 -33.52 2.81 -13.94
CA THR A 987 -33.12 1.44 -14.33
C THR A 987 -33.23 1.23 -15.84
N LEU A 988 -34.25 1.81 -16.49
CA LEU A 988 -34.49 1.69 -17.93
C LEU A 988 -33.57 2.57 -18.79
N SER A 989 -33.24 3.79 -18.33
CA SER A 989 -32.40 4.70 -19.11
C SER A 989 -30.93 4.30 -19.10
N GLY A 990 -30.43 3.74 -17.98
CA GLY A 990 -29.01 3.47 -17.77
C GLY A 990 -28.14 4.74 -17.69
N ASP A 991 -28.74 5.93 -17.74
CA ASP A 991 -28.05 7.21 -17.77
C ASP A 991 -27.65 7.65 -16.36
N GLY A 992 -26.35 7.86 -16.17
CA GLY A 992 -25.79 8.37 -14.92
C GLY A 992 -26.23 9.80 -14.60
N THR A 993 -26.56 10.59 -15.62
CA THR A 993 -26.99 11.99 -15.48
C THR A 993 -28.35 12.08 -14.77
N LEU A 994 -29.31 11.25 -15.19
CA LEU A 994 -30.63 11.18 -14.56
C LEU A 994 -30.53 10.94 -13.04
N ALA A 995 -29.55 10.15 -12.59
CA ALA A 995 -29.32 9.84 -11.18
C ALA A 995 -28.98 11.07 -10.33
N GLU A 996 -28.38 12.12 -10.89
CA GLU A 996 -28.10 13.37 -10.18
C GLU A 996 -29.37 14.16 -9.86
N PHE A 997 -30.43 13.99 -10.66
CA PHE A 997 -31.71 14.67 -10.50
C PHE A 997 -32.68 13.99 -9.50
N GLU A 998 -32.22 13.00 -8.72
CA GLU A 998 -33.07 12.29 -7.75
C GLU A 998 -33.69 13.22 -6.69
N PHE A 999 -33.06 14.36 -6.42
CA PHE A 999 -33.61 15.40 -5.53
C PHE A 999 -34.99 15.92 -5.98
N VAL A 1000 -35.33 15.82 -7.27
CA VAL A 1000 -36.63 16.23 -7.83
C VAL A 1000 -37.78 15.43 -7.18
N CYS A 1001 -37.58 14.14 -6.87
CA CYS A 1001 -38.60 13.30 -6.21
C CYS A 1001 -38.95 13.76 -4.79
N ARG A 1002 -38.08 14.57 -4.16
CA ARG A 1002 -38.29 15.16 -2.83
C ARG A 1002 -38.43 16.69 -2.86
N TRP A 1003 -38.52 17.32 -4.02
CA TRP A 1003 -38.55 18.79 -4.17
C TRP A 1003 -39.57 19.50 -3.26
N PRO A 1004 -40.81 19.01 -3.07
CA PRO A 1004 -41.79 19.65 -2.17
C PRO A 1004 -41.41 19.60 -0.67
N LYS A 1005 -40.42 18.79 -0.29
CA LYS A 1005 -39.92 18.63 1.10
C LYS A 1005 -38.64 19.40 1.37
N LEU A 1006 -38.04 20.06 0.37
CA LEU A 1006 -36.82 20.85 0.52
C LEU A 1006 -37.14 22.25 1.05
N SER A 1007 -36.23 22.81 1.86
CA SER A 1007 -36.25 24.21 2.27
C SER A 1007 -35.92 25.17 1.11
N ASP A 1008 -36.26 26.46 1.23
CA ASP A 1008 -35.94 27.48 0.22
C ASP A 1008 -34.41 27.60 -0.03
N GLU A 1009 -33.58 27.44 1.01
CA GLU A 1009 -32.11 27.45 0.89
C GLU A 1009 -31.56 26.23 0.13
N GLU A 1010 -32.10 25.04 0.42
CA GLU A 1010 -31.74 23.82 -0.33
C GLU A 1010 -32.20 23.93 -1.78
N LYS A 1011 -33.42 24.41 -2.04
CA LYS A 1011 -33.93 24.64 -3.42
C LYS A 1011 -33.05 25.62 -4.18
N LEU A 1012 -32.61 26.72 -3.56
CA LEU A 1012 -31.65 27.67 -4.14
C LEU A 1012 -30.31 27.00 -4.45
N THR A 1013 -29.81 26.15 -3.54
CA THR A 1013 -28.54 25.43 -3.71
C THR A 1013 -28.60 24.40 -4.83
N PHE A 1014 -29.67 23.59 -4.89
CA PHE A 1014 -29.89 22.65 -5.98
C PHE A 1014 -30.11 23.37 -7.31
N TYR A 1015 -30.92 24.43 -7.34
CA TYR A 1015 -31.15 25.21 -8.55
C TYR A 1015 -29.87 25.87 -9.05
N GLY A 1016 -29.08 26.52 -8.20
CA GLY A 1016 -27.81 27.14 -8.59
C GLY A 1016 -26.74 26.16 -9.09
N LYS A 1017 -26.85 24.86 -8.77
CA LYS A 1017 -25.95 23.80 -9.28
C LYS A 1017 -26.49 23.08 -10.52
N TYR A 1018 -27.81 22.93 -10.63
CA TYR A 1018 -28.49 22.11 -11.64
C TYR A 1018 -29.42 22.92 -12.56
N ALA A 1019 -29.26 24.25 -12.62
CA ALA A 1019 -30.03 25.13 -13.48
C ALA A 1019 -29.87 24.71 -14.96
N CYS A 1020 -31.00 24.28 -15.52
CA CYS A 1020 -31.16 23.85 -16.89
C CYS A 1020 -32.65 23.98 -17.29
N HIS A 1021 -32.94 23.72 -18.55
CA HIS A 1021 -34.27 23.72 -19.14
C HIS A 1021 -35.22 22.72 -18.49
N GLU A 1022 -34.75 21.51 -18.23
CA GLU A 1022 -35.51 20.41 -17.64
C GLU A 1022 -35.95 20.74 -16.20
N LEU A 1023 -35.03 21.26 -15.39
CA LEU A 1023 -35.33 21.69 -14.01
C LEU A 1023 -36.25 22.92 -14.00
N SER A 1024 -35.98 23.91 -14.86
CA SER A 1024 -36.80 25.13 -14.94
C SER A 1024 -38.25 24.82 -15.33
N PHE A 1025 -38.46 23.90 -16.27
CA PHE A 1025 -39.79 23.43 -16.66
C PHE A 1025 -40.46 22.58 -15.56
N PHE A 1026 -39.73 21.72 -14.87
CA PHE A 1026 -40.27 20.99 -13.71
C PHE A 1026 -40.77 21.96 -12.62
N VAL A 1027 -39.95 22.96 -12.25
CA VAL A 1027 -40.29 23.95 -11.22
C VAL A 1027 -41.48 24.81 -11.68
N TYR A 1028 -41.54 25.24 -12.94
CA TYR A 1028 -42.70 25.95 -13.51
C TYR A 1028 -44.02 25.18 -13.32
N GLN A 1029 -43.98 23.84 -13.46
CA GLN A 1029 -45.16 22.96 -13.40
C GLN A 1029 -45.51 22.50 -11.97
N LYS A 1030 -44.54 22.44 -11.05
CA LYS A 1030 -44.70 21.80 -9.72
C LYS A 1030 -44.44 22.70 -8.52
N ASP A 1031 -43.77 23.83 -8.69
CA ASP A 1031 -43.46 24.79 -7.63
C ASP A 1031 -43.50 26.23 -8.21
N ARG A 1032 -44.70 26.63 -8.63
CA ARG A 1032 -44.95 27.94 -9.24
C ARG A 1032 -44.48 29.14 -8.38
N PRO A 1033 -44.68 29.15 -7.04
CA PRO A 1033 -44.19 30.25 -6.20
C PRO A 1033 -42.66 30.39 -6.24
N PHE A 1034 -41.91 29.28 -6.18
CA PHE A 1034 -40.45 29.33 -6.32
C PHE A 1034 -40.04 29.76 -7.74
N PHE A 1035 -40.76 29.31 -8.78
CA PHE A 1035 -40.52 29.73 -10.16
C PHE A 1035 -40.62 31.26 -10.32
N ASP A 1036 -41.73 31.88 -9.93
CA ASP A 1036 -41.94 33.32 -10.13
C ASP A 1036 -41.03 34.18 -9.23
N LYS A 1037 -40.69 33.70 -8.02
CA LYS A 1037 -39.79 34.39 -7.07
C LYS A 1037 -38.32 34.36 -7.46
N VAL A 1038 -37.83 33.23 -8.00
CA VAL A 1038 -36.39 32.98 -8.21
C VAL A 1038 -36.06 32.74 -9.68
N VAL A 1039 -36.70 31.77 -10.31
CA VAL A 1039 -36.32 31.28 -11.64
C VAL A 1039 -36.64 32.30 -12.72
N LYS A 1040 -37.82 32.90 -12.69
CA LYS A 1040 -38.28 33.89 -13.68
C LYS A 1040 -37.39 35.15 -13.75
N PRO A 1041 -37.07 35.86 -12.65
CA PRO A 1041 -36.14 36.99 -12.72
C PRO A 1041 -34.71 36.56 -13.07
N TYR A 1042 -34.29 35.35 -12.70
CA TYR A 1042 -32.97 34.82 -13.07
C TYR A 1042 -32.86 34.58 -14.59
N LEU A 1043 -33.83 33.87 -15.20
CA LEU A 1043 -33.88 33.63 -16.65
C LEU A 1043 -34.07 34.92 -17.47
N ALA A 1044 -34.73 35.94 -16.93
CA ALA A 1044 -34.86 37.24 -17.60
C ALA A 1044 -33.50 37.89 -17.89
N ASN A 1045 -32.52 37.70 -17.00
CA ASN A 1045 -31.16 38.21 -17.13
C ASN A 1045 -30.23 37.36 -18.03
N LYS A 1046 -30.71 36.21 -18.54
CA LYS A 1046 -29.93 35.34 -19.43
C LYS A 1046 -29.63 36.08 -20.74
N LYS A 1047 -28.35 36.16 -21.11
CA LYS A 1047 -27.90 36.88 -22.32
C LYS A 1047 -28.51 36.27 -23.59
N ASP A 1048 -28.18 35.01 -23.85
CA ASP A 1048 -28.58 34.30 -25.06
C ASP A 1048 -29.75 33.36 -24.70
N LYS A 1049 -30.99 33.80 -25.02
CA LYS A 1049 -32.24 33.08 -24.70
C LYS A 1049 -32.67 32.16 -25.85
N THR A 1050 -33.18 30.99 -25.49
CA THR A 1050 -33.70 29.97 -26.43
C THR A 1050 -35.23 29.89 -26.41
N PHE A 1051 -35.80 29.01 -27.24
CA PHE A 1051 -37.25 28.76 -27.27
C PHE A 1051 -37.84 28.51 -25.88
N LEU A 1052 -37.27 27.59 -25.09
CA LEU A 1052 -37.85 27.25 -23.79
C LEU A 1052 -37.72 28.40 -22.79
N ASP A 1053 -36.63 29.19 -22.87
CA ASP A 1053 -36.48 30.39 -22.04
C ASP A 1053 -37.60 31.42 -22.36
N HIS A 1054 -37.88 31.65 -23.65
CA HIS A 1054 -38.99 32.52 -24.09
C HIS A 1054 -40.36 31.97 -23.68
N TRP A 1055 -40.58 30.65 -23.81
CA TRP A 1055 -41.83 29.99 -23.40
C TRP A 1055 -42.06 30.09 -21.88
N LEU A 1056 -41.02 29.92 -21.07
CA LEU A 1056 -41.05 30.02 -19.60
C LEU A 1056 -41.26 31.47 -19.11
N LEU A 1057 -40.65 32.45 -19.78
CA LEU A 1057 -40.84 33.88 -19.49
C LEU A 1057 -42.21 34.39 -19.92
N GLY A 1058 -42.86 33.75 -20.89
CA GLY A 1058 -44.13 34.18 -21.46
C GLY A 1058 -43.98 35.29 -22.51
N ALA A 1059 -42.87 35.28 -23.25
CA ALA A 1059 -42.66 36.16 -24.39
C ALA A 1059 -43.55 35.76 -25.59
N ASP A 1060 -43.64 36.63 -26.60
CA ASP A 1060 -44.24 36.26 -27.88
C ASP A 1060 -43.41 35.15 -28.56
N LEU A 1061 -44.10 34.16 -29.11
CA LEU A 1061 -43.53 32.99 -29.78
C LEU A 1061 -43.86 32.94 -31.27
N ALA A 1062 -44.54 33.94 -31.84
CA ALA A 1062 -44.94 33.96 -33.25
C ALA A 1062 -43.75 33.74 -34.22
N GLY A 1063 -42.58 34.33 -33.93
CA GLY A 1063 -41.36 34.14 -34.73
C GLY A 1063 -40.84 32.70 -34.80
N TYR A 1064 -41.25 31.81 -33.89
CA TYR A 1064 -40.93 30.38 -33.97
C TYR A 1064 -41.79 29.61 -34.97
N LEU A 1065 -42.74 30.26 -35.64
CA LEU A 1065 -43.49 29.68 -36.77
C LEU A 1065 -42.78 29.86 -38.12
N GLU A 1066 -41.74 30.69 -38.20
CA GLU A 1066 -40.94 30.84 -39.42
C GLU A 1066 -40.27 29.49 -39.78
N PRO A 1067 -40.22 29.08 -41.06
CA PRO A 1067 -39.72 27.76 -41.45
C PRO A 1067 -38.33 27.41 -40.91
N TRP A 1068 -37.43 28.39 -40.84
CA TRP A 1068 -36.08 28.22 -40.30
C TRP A 1068 -36.06 28.05 -38.77
N ALA A 1069 -36.87 28.82 -38.04
CA ALA A 1069 -36.95 28.72 -36.58
C ALA A 1069 -37.69 27.45 -36.15
N TYR A 1070 -38.85 27.18 -36.75
CA TYR A 1070 -39.66 25.98 -36.50
C TYR A 1070 -38.88 24.69 -36.83
N GLY A 1071 -38.12 24.70 -37.92
CA GLY A 1071 -37.27 23.59 -38.35
C GLY A 1071 -36.17 23.20 -37.35
N ARG A 1072 -35.81 24.08 -36.41
CA ARG A 1072 -34.80 23.82 -35.38
C ARG A 1072 -35.39 23.35 -34.04
N LEU A 1073 -36.70 23.53 -33.82
CA LEU A 1073 -37.37 23.06 -32.61
C LEU A 1073 -37.45 21.53 -32.58
N ASN A 1074 -37.15 20.93 -31.43
CA ASN A 1074 -37.40 19.50 -31.17
C ASN A 1074 -38.90 19.22 -30.96
N ILE A 1075 -39.30 17.94 -30.90
CA ILE A 1075 -40.73 17.63 -30.87
C ILE A 1075 -41.46 18.16 -29.61
N VAL A 1076 -40.80 18.14 -28.45
CA VAL A 1076 -41.37 18.68 -27.20
C VAL A 1076 -41.58 20.19 -27.32
N GLU A 1077 -40.62 20.89 -27.91
CA GLU A 1077 -40.71 22.33 -28.16
C GLU A 1077 -41.83 22.68 -29.15
N ARG A 1078 -42.02 21.91 -30.22
CA ARG A 1078 -43.15 22.05 -31.15
C ARG A 1078 -44.50 21.83 -30.45
N ILE A 1079 -44.59 20.82 -29.58
CA ILE A 1079 -45.80 20.56 -28.76
C ILE A 1079 -46.07 21.73 -27.81
N LEU A 1080 -45.04 22.26 -27.13
CA LEU A 1080 -45.16 23.41 -26.22
C LEU A 1080 -45.54 24.71 -26.95
N LEU A 1081 -45.05 24.92 -28.17
CA LEU A 1081 -45.45 26.02 -29.05
C LEU A 1081 -46.93 25.89 -29.42
N ALA A 1082 -47.36 24.69 -29.82
CA ALA A 1082 -48.76 24.41 -30.18
C ALA A 1082 -49.73 24.47 -28.99
N GLN A 1083 -49.26 24.22 -27.76
CA GLN A 1083 -50.02 24.48 -26.53
C GLN A 1083 -50.19 25.97 -26.25
N ARG A 1084 -49.19 26.81 -26.60
CA ARG A 1084 -49.25 28.27 -26.41
C ARG A 1084 -50.01 28.98 -27.54
N LEU A 1085 -50.03 28.41 -28.74
CA LEU A 1085 -50.70 28.93 -29.93
C LEU A 1085 -51.79 27.96 -30.43
N PRO A 1086 -53.04 28.06 -29.94
CA PRO A 1086 -54.10 27.07 -30.20
C PRO A 1086 -54.38 26.77 -31.68
N ALA A 1087 -54.19 27.76 -32.55
CA ALA A 1087 -54.32 27.60 -34.01
C ALA A 1087 -53.41 26.51 -34.61
N GLN A 1088 -52.27 26.21 -33.96
CA GLN A 1088 -51.30 25.21 -34.42
C GLN A 1088 -51.50 23.83 -33.79
N ALA A 1089 -52.43 23.69 -32.82
CA ALA A 1089 -52.63 22.45 -32.06
C ALA A 1089 -53.10 21.27 -32.92
N ALA A 1090 -54.03 21.50 -33.86
CA ALA A 1090 -54.54 20.44 -34.73
C ALA A 1090 -53.47 19.94 -35.72
N SER A 1091 -52.75 20.86 -36.36
CA SER A 1091 -51.65 20.55 -37.29
C SER A 1091 -50.51 19.79 -36.59
N THR A 1092 -50.06 20.30 -35.43
CA THR A 1092 -48.97 19.67 -34.65
C THR A 1092 -49.37 18.29 -34.13
N ARG A 1093 -50.62 18.10 -33.67
CA ARG A 1093 -51.12 16.78 -33.26
C ARG A 1093 -51.08 15.77 -34.41
N ARG A 1094 -51.54 16.17 -35.61
CA ARG A 1094 -51.48 15.33 -36.80
C ARG A 1094 -50.02 14.98 -37.16
N HIS A 1095 -49.13 15.97 -37.19
CA HIS A 1095 -47.71 15.76 -37.48
C HIS A 1095 -47.04 14.77 -36.51
N VAL A 1096 -47.30 14.89 -35.20
CA VAL A 1096 -46.79 13.94 -34.19
C VAL A 1096 -47.39 12.55 -34.37
N GLN A 1097 -48.68 12.44 -34.67
CA GLN A 1097 -49.35 11.15 -34.91
C GLN A 1097 -48.82 10.46 -36.17
N ASP A 1098 -48.63 11.21 -37.26
CA ASP A 1098 -48.10 10.69 -38.52
C ASP A 1098 -46.64 10.23 -38.33
N LEU A 1099 -45.82 10.98 -37.58
CA LEU A 1099 -44.47 10.54 -37.19
C LEU A 1099 -44.49 9.26 -36.33
N TYR A 1100 -45.36 9.19 -35.32
CA TYR A 1100 -45.49 8.00 -34.46
C TYR A 1100 -45.92 6.76 -35.24
N ASN A 1101 -46.88 6.91 -36.16
CA ASN A 1101 -47.37 5.83 -37.01
C ASN A 1101 -46.31 5.27 -37.97
N LEU A 1102 -45.24 6.04 -38.25
CA LEU A 1102 -44.10 5.60 -39.07
C LEU A 1102 -43.05 4.81 -38.28
N ILE A 1103 -43.14 4.75 -36.94
CA ILE A 1103 -42.20 4.01 -36.10
C ILE A 1103 -42.61 2.52 -36.07
N PRO A 1104 -41.75 1.58 -36.53
CA PRO A 1104 -42.05 0.15 -36.46
C PRO A 1104 -42.23 -0.34 -35.01
N PRO A 1105 -43.16 -1.27 -34.72
CA PRO A 1105 -43.35 -1.79 -33.38
C PRO A 1105 -42.11 -2.51 -32.81
N ASP A 1106 -41.43 -1.87 -31.85
CA ASP A 1106 -40.32 -2.44 -31.07
C ASP A 1106 -40.83 -3.43 -30.02
N ILE A 1107 -41.17 -4.65 -30.47
CA ILE A 1107 -41.68 -5.74 -29.63
C ILE A 1107 -40.62 -6.21 -28.61
N GLU A 1108 -39.34 -6.27 -29.02
CA GLU A 1108 -38.24 -6.68 -28.12
C GLU A 1108 -37.99 -5.67 -27.00
N GLY A 1109 -37.93 -4.37 -27.32
CA GLY A 1109 -37.77 -3.33 -26.33
C GLY A 1109 -39.02 -3.14 -25.47
N PHE A 1110 -40.24 -3.34 -25.98
CA PHE A 1110 -41.44 -3.42 -25.13
C PHE A 1110 -41.30 -4.56 -24.11
N ASN A 1111 -40.92 -5.76 -24.58
CA ASN A 1111 -40.69 -6.90 -23.70
C ASN A 1111 -39.61 -6.63 -22.66
N ARG A 1112 -38.50 -6.00 -23.04
CA ARG A 1112 -37.42 -5.60 -22.12
C ARG A 1112 -37.87 -4.58 -21.08
N ARG A 1113 -38.63 -3.55 -21.51
CA ARG A 1113 -39.19 -2.52 -20.63
C ARG A 1113 -40.17 -3.13 -19.61
N PHE A 1114 -41.07 -4.01 -20.07
CA PHE A 1114 -42.03 -4.72 -19.21
C PHE A 1114 -41.34 -5.66 -18.21
N ASP A 1115 -40.43 -6.52 -18.67
CA ASP A 1115 -39.70 -7.45 -17.81
C ASP A 1115 -38.89 -6.72 -16.73
N THR A 1116 -38.30 -5.57 -17.06
CA THR A 1116 -37.58 -4.71 -16.10
C THR A 1116 -38.54 -4.09 -15.08
N ALA A 1117 -39.71 -3.60 -15.53
CA ALA A 1117 -40.73 -3.05 -14.66
C ALA A 1117 -41.28 -4.08 -13.65
N VAL A 1118 -41.46 -5.33 -14.06
CA VAL A 1118 -41.94 -6.36 -13.12
C VAL A 1118 -40.87 -6.76 -12.09
N LYS A 1119 -39.58 -6.67 -12.43
CA LYS A 1119 -38.47 -7.13 -11.57
C LYS A 1119 -37.88 -6.07 -10.65
N SER A 1120 -38.23 -4.79 -10.82
CA SER A 1120 -37.48 -3.63 -10.27
C SER A 1120 -37.31 -3.56 -8.74
N ALA A 1121 -38.06 -4.34 -7.96
CA ALA A 1121 -37.97 -4.41 -6.49
C ALA A 1121 -37.65 -5.83 -5.96
N SER A 1122 -37.18 -6.73 -6.82
CA SER A 1122 -36.93 -8.14 -6.46
C SER A 1122 -35.83 -8.36 -5.40
N LEU A 1123 -35.03 -7.33 -5.09
CA LEU A 1123 -33.99 -7.31 -4.06
C LEU A 1123 -34.46 -6.81 -2.68
N ASP A 1124 -35.67 -6.23 -2.61
CA ASP A 1124 -36.19 -5.60 -1.40
C ASP A 1124 -36.90 -6.59 -0.47
N LYS A 1125 -37.00 -6.22 0.82
CA LYS A 1125 -37.90 -6.91 1.75
C LYS A 1125 -39.33 -6.57 1.31
N ALA A 1126 -40.22 -7.57 1.29
CA ALA A 1126 -41.55 -7.44 0.70
C ALA A 1126 -42.31 -6.22 1.25
N SER A 1127 -42.50 -5.21 0.40
CA SER A 1127 -43.05 -3.92 0.81
C SER A 1127 -44.58 -3.93 0.77
N GLY A 1128 -45.21 -4.04 1.94
CA GLY A 1128 -46.52 -3.45 2.20
C GLY A 1128 -47.68 -3.86 1.29
N MET A 1129 -47.75 -5.12 0.85
CA MET A 1129 -49.07 -5.71 0.62
C MET A 1129 -49.55 -6.21 1.99
N GLU A 1130 -50.48 -5.48 2.61
CA GLU A 1130 -51.33 -6.06 3.65
C GLU A 1130 -52.18 -7.14 2.98
N MET A 1131 -51.70 -8.39 3.03
CA MET A 1131 -52.48 -9.54 2.63
C MET A 1131 -53.25 -10.00 3.87
N GLU A 1132 -54.57 -9.79 3.89
CA GLU A 1132 -55.44 -10.60 4.72
C GLU A 1132 -55.34 -12.05 4.19
N GLU A 1133 -54.60 -12.89 4.92
CA GLU A 1133 -54.64 -14.33 4.68
C GLU A 1133 -56.04 -14.85 4.99
N VAL A 1134 -56.74 -15.34 3.97
CA VAL A 1134 -57.86 -16.26 4.17
C VAL A 1134 -57.28 -17.59 4.65
N ALA A 1135 -56.95 -17.63 5.94
CA ALA A 1135 -56.34 -18.76 6.64
C ALA A 1135 -57.38 -19.82 7.04
N GLU A 1136 -58.14 -20.33 6.06
CA GLU A 1136 -58.96 -21.53 6.17
C GLU A 1136 -58.72 -22.43 4.94
N VAL A 1137 -59.02 -23.73 5.05
CA VAL A 1137 -58.89 -24.77 3.99
C VAL A 1137 -57.47 -25.36 3.73
N LEU A 1138 -56.42 -25.01 4.49
CA LEU A 1138 -55.11 -25.70 4.43
C LEU A 1138 -54.58 -26.28 5.75
N GLY A 1139 -55.40 -26.32 6.80
CA GLY A 1139 -55.05 -26.89 8.11
C GLY A 1139 -55.19 -28.42 8.22
N GLU A 1140 -56.06 -29.04 7.44
CA GLU A 1140 -56.47 -30.45 7.62
C GLU A 1140 -55.86 -31.40 6.57
N ALA A 1141 -54.53 -31.55 6.60
CA ALA A 1141 -53.84 -32.62 5.85
C ALA A 1141 -52.49 -33.04 6.46
N ARG A 1142 -52.32 -32.93 7.78
CA ARG A 1142 -51.17 -33.54 8.49
C ARG A 1142 -51.64 -34.22 9.77
N THR A 1143 -51.19 -35.47 9.91
CA THR A 1143 -51.31 -36.37 11.07
C THR A 1143 -52.72 -36.65 11.62
N THR A 1144 -53.30 -37.78 11.18
CA THR A 1144 -53.99 -38.69 12.10
C THR A 1144 -53.73 -40.15 11.71
N THR A 1145 -53.11 -40.89 12.63
CA THR A 1145 -53.26 -42.35 12.74
C THR A 1145 -53.36 -42.69 14.22
N THR A 1146 -54.50 -43.27 14.60
CA THR A 1146 -54.79 -44.03 15.83
C THR A 1146 -54.62 -43.40 17.23
N SER A 1147 -55.78 -43.11 17.83
CA SER A 1147 -56.34 -43.78 19.04
C SER A 1147 -56.77 -42.85 20.18
N GLY A 1148 -58.01 -43.04 20.64
CA GLY A 1148 -58.79 -42.05 21.42
C GLY A 1148 -58.46 -41.92 22.92
N ALA A 1149 -58.92 -40.80 23.51
CA ALA A 1149 -59.84 -40.80 24.66
C ALA A 1149 -60.32 -39.37 25.06
N ALA A 1150 -61.64 -39.19 25.06
CA ALA A 1150 -62.54 -38.28 25.80
C ALA A 1150 -62.10 -36.93 26.46
N ALA A 1151 -63.04 -35.95 26.33
CA ALA A 1151 -63.35 -34.80 27.24
C ALA A 1151 -62.38 -33.59 27.27
N THR A 1152 -62.80 -32.31 27.40
CA THR A 1152 -64.14 -31.65 27.46
C THR A 1152 -64.05 -30.17 26.99
N PHE A 1153 -65.20 -29.53 26.69
CA PHE A 1153 -65.33 -28.13 26.21
C PHE A 1153 -65.05 -27.04 27.27
N ALA A 1154 -64.55 -25.86 26.82
CA ALA A 1154 -65.10 -24.54 27.18
C ALA A 1154 -64.52 -23.39 26.31
N LEU A 1155 -65.39 -22.48 25.84
CA LEU A 1155 -65.08 -21.27 25.06
C LEU A 1155 -65.48 -20.00 25.84
N LYS A 1156 -64.70 -18.90 25.75
CA LYS A 1156 -65.25 -17.52 25.83
C LYS A 1156 -64.30 -16.44 25.26
N ALA A 1157 -64.93 -15.34 24.80
CA ALA A 1157 -64.40 -14.36 23.85
C ALA A 1157 -63.54 -13.21 24.43
N PRO A 1158 -62.77 -12.48 23.60
CA PRO A 1158 -62.11 -11.22 23.97
C PRO A 1158 -63.01 -9.99 23.76
N ALA A 1159 -62.70 -8.88 24.45
CA ALA A 1159 -63.43 -7.61 24.37
C ALA A 1159 -62.53 -6.41 24.00
N LYS A 1160 -63.17 -5.30 23.61
CA LYS A 1160 -62.63 -4.16 22.84
C LYS A 1160 -61.64 -3.23 23.59
N PRO A 1161 -60.78 -2.48 22.88
CA PRO A 1161 -59.97 -1.39 23.44
C PRO A 1161 -60.77 -0.07 23.59
N GLY A 1162 -60.42 0.74 24.60
CA GLY A 1162 -61.03 2.03 24.92
C GLY A 1162 -60.09 3.23 24.73
N SER A 1163 -60.66 4.40 24.43
CA SER A 1163 -59.93 5.65 24.13
C SER A 1163 -59.93 6.67 25.28
N ARG A 1164 -59.02 7.67 25.26
CA ARG A 1164 -59.39 9.11 25.23
C ARG A 1164 -58.24 10.14 25.14
N ARG A 1165 -58.58 11.31 24.57
CA ARG A 1165 -57.87 12.61 24.53
C ARG A 1165 -57.76 13.24 25.94
N LYS A 1166 -56.88 14.21 26.27
CA LYS A 1166 -56.86 15.69 25.96
C LYS A 1166 -55.62 16.30 26.71
N ALA A 1167 -55.15 17.56 26.64
CA ALA A 1167 -55.48 18.82 25.95
C ALA A 1167 -54.19 19.70 25.78
N LEU A 1168 -54.30 21.05 25.81
CA LEU A 1168 -53.19 22.04 25.90
C LEU A 1168 -53.29 22.90 27.19
N GLY A 1169 -52.17 23.54 27.58
CA GLY A 1169 -52.07 24.69 28.49
C GLY A 1169 -50.80 25.51 28.21
N ARG A 1170 -50.80 26.84 28.43
CA ARG A 1170 -49.77 27.78 27.94
C ARG A 1170 -49.30 28.77 29.02
N LEU A 1171 -48.02 29.20 28.93
CA LEU A 1171 -47.35 30.32 29.65
C LEU A 1171 -47.01 30.13 31.14
N VAL A 1172 -45.72 30.26 31.50
CA VAL A 1172 -45.09 31.48 32.08
C VAL A 1172 -43.56 31.35 32.02
N ARG A 1173 -42.85 32.48 32.12
CA ARG A 1173 -41.41 32.71 31.93
C ARG A 1173 -40.64 32.56 33.25
N GLY A 1174 -39.44 31.97 33.24
CA GLY A 1174 -38.54 31.94 34.42
C GLY A 1174 -37.21 31.24 34.14
N GLU A 1175 -36.09 31.93 34.37
CA GLU A 1175 -34.74 31.38 34.21
C GLU A 1175 -34.29 30.64 35.46
N ALA A 1176 -33.73 29.43 35.31
CA ALA A 1176 -32.87 28.81 36.32
C ALA A 1176 -31.95 27.73 35.69
N LYS A 1177 -30.64 27.93 35.79
CA LYS A 1177 -29.64 26.87 35.52
C LYS A 1177 -29.69 25.81 36.63
N ARG A 1178 -29.68 24.52 36.28
CA ARG A 1178 -29.07 23.46 37.14
C ARG A 1178 -28.81 22.15 36.40
N ASP A 1179 -27.73 21.49 36.81
CA ASP A 1179 -27.24 20.21 36.29
C ASP A 1179 -28.21 19.03 36.42
N SER A 1180 -28.14 18.11 35.45
CA SER A 1180 -28.49 16.70 35.67
C SER A 1180 -27.71 15.76 34.74
N LYS A 1181 -26.43 15.49 35.09
CA LYS A 1181 -25.72 14.32 34.55
C LYS A 1181 -26.40 13.04 35.03
N SER A 1182 -26.89 12.23 34.09
CA SER A 1182 -27.68 11.03 34.40
C SER A 1182 -26.85 9.91 35.05
N LYS A 1183 -27.49 9.07 35.87
CA LYS A 1183 -26.81 7.98 36.62
C LYS A 1183 -26.12 6.93 35.72
N SER A 1184 -26.51 6.81 34.44
CA SER A 1184 -25.92 5.84 33.51
C SER A 1184 -24.46 6.13 33.14
N GLU A 1185 -24.05 7.41 33.11
CA GLU A 1185 -22.65 7.76 32.83
C GLU A 1185 -21.69 7.31 33.94
N LYS A 1186 -22.14 7.34 35.21
CA LYS A 1186 -21.29 6.97 36.37
C LYS A 1186 -21.07 5.46 36.48
N GLU A 1187 -22.01 4.62 36.02
CA GLU A 1187 -21.77 3.17 35.91
C GLU A 1187 -20.88 2.81 34.71
N MET A 1188 -21.07 3.47 33.55
CA MET A 1188 -20.14 3.31 32.42
C MET A 1188 -18.71 3.74 32.77
N ALA A 1189 -18.54 4.83 33.53
CA ALA A 1189 -17.24 5.28 34.01
C ALA A 1189 -16.57 4.26 34.96
N LYS A 1190 -17.32 3.68 35.92
CA LYS A 1190 -16.80 2.64 36.81
C LYS A 1190 -16.44 1.33 36.08
N LYS A 1191 -17.19 0.92 35.05
CA LYS A 1191 -16.80 -0.22 34.20
C LYS A 1191 -15.59 0.08 33.30
N LYS A 1192 -15.50 1.29 32.73
CA LYS A 1192 -14.30 1.73 31.99
C LYS A 1192 -13.04 1.70 32.88
N GLY A 1193 -13.12 2.15 34.13
CA GLY A 1193 -11.97 2.22 35.04
C GLY A 1193 -11.27 0.87 35.30
N ARG A 1194 -12.01 -0.24 35.46
CA ARG A 1194 -11.41 -1.57 35.67
C ARG A 1194 -10.93 -2.25 34.38
N PHE A 1195 -11.54 -1.96 33.23
CA PHE A 1195 -11.05 -2.47 31.94
C PHE A 1195 -9.82 -1.69 31.43
N ALA A 1196 -9.75 -0.37 31.67
CA ALA A 1196 -8.67 0.48 31.18
C ALA A 1196 -7.29 0.12 31.75
N ALA A 1197 -7.20 -0.34 33.00
CA ALA A 1197 -5.91 -0.69 33.61
C ALA A 1197 -5.26 -1.93 32.97
N VAL A 1198 -6.05 -2.94 32.59
CA VAL A 1198 -5.55 -4.18 31.94
C VAL A 1198 -5.44 -3.99 30.42
N ALA A 1199 -6.35 -3.23 29.82
CA ALA A 1199 -6.29 -2.88 28.40
C ALA A 1199 -5.12 -1.94 28.09
N GLY A 1200 -4.80 -0.98 28.97
CA GLY A 1200 -3.73 0.01 28.76
C GLY A 1200 -2.37 -0.64 28.48
N GLY A 1201 -1.98 -1.65 29.24
CA GLY A 1201 -0.75 -2.42 28.99
C GLY A 1201 -0.74 -3.09 27.61
N LYS A 1202 -1.79 -3.85 27.28
CA LYS A 1202 -1.92 -4.53 25.98
C LYS A 1202 -2.04 -3.56 24.79
N VAL A 1203 -2.63 -2.38 24.98
CA VAL A 1203 -2.77 -1.37 23.91
C VAL A 1203 -1.44 -0.68 23.62
N VAL A 1204 -0.63 -0.39 24.65
CA VAL A 1204 0.75 0.11 24.46
C VAL A 1204 1.61 -0.93 23.74
N GLU A 1205 1.54 -2.20 24.16
CA GLU A 1205 2.23 -3.31 23.49
C GLU A 1205 1.82 -3.45 22.01
N LEU A 1206 0.53 -3.33 21.69
CA LEU A 1206 0.03 -3.36 20.30
C LEU A 1206 0.47 -2.15 19.47
N ALA A 1207 0.58 -0.96 20.06
CA ALA A 1207 1.12 0.22 19.37
C ALA A 1207 2.60 0.05 19.01
N ASP A 1208 3.40 -0.59 19.87
CA ASP A 1208 4.79 -0.99 19.60
C ASP A 1208 4.91 -2.09 18.52
N HIS A 1209 3.81 -2.75 18.19
CA HIS A 1209 3.66 -3.74 17.11
C HIS A 1209 3.03 -3.18 15.82
N GLY A 1210 2.87 -1.86 15.72
CA GLY A 1210 2.44 -1.20 14.47
C GLY A 1210 0.94 -1.29 14.18
N TYR A 1211 0.11 -1.66 15.17
CA TYR A 1211 -1.32 -1.37 15.09
C TYR A 1211 -1.51 0.13 15.34
N LEU A 1212 -2.11 0.84 14.38
CA LEU A 1212 -2.69 2.15 14.66
C LEU A 1212 -3.84 1.91 15.64
N SER A 1213 -3.74 2.42 16.85
CA SER A 1213 -4.81 2.31 17.82
C SER A 1213 -6.04 3.11 17.36
N SER A 1214 -7.21 2.82 17.94
CA SER A 1214 -8.39 3.67 17.73
C SER A 1214 -8.13 5.13 18.13
N ASP A 1215 -7.22 5.35 19.09
CA ASP A 1215 -6.86 6.67 19.58
C ASP A 1215 -5.89 7.39 18.62
N ASP A 1216 -4.93 6.69 18.00
CA ASP A 1216 -4.08 7.25 16.92
C ASP A 1216 -4.92 7.68 15.71
N LEU A 1217 -5.88 6.83 15.31
CA LEU A 1217 -6.79 7.12 14.21
C LEU A 1217 -7.70 8.31 14.52
N ALA A 1218 -8.23 8.39 15.76
CA ALA A 1218 -9.01 9.53 16.22
C ALA A 1218 -8.18 10.82 16.31
N LYS A 1219 -6.92 10.74 16.76
CA LYS A 1219 -5.99 11.87 16.86
C LYS A 1219 -5.62 12.43 15.48
N ASP A 1220 -5.32 11.55 14.53
CA ASP A 1220 -5.06 11.97 13.14
C ASP A 1220 -6.31 12.57 12.47
N ARG A 1221 -7.50 12.06 12.80
CA ARG A 1221 -8.77 12.65 12.38
C ARG A 1221 -9.03 14.01 13.01
N ALA A 1222 -8.65 14.23 14.28
CA ALA A 1222 -8.75 15.54 14.92
C ALA A 1222 -7.80 16.56 14.26
N ARG A 1223 -6.52 16.20 14.08
CA ARG A 1223 -5.51 17.02 13.37
C ARG A 1223 -5.98 17.45 11.98
N ARG A 1224 -6.76 16.62 11.28
CA ARG A 1224 -7.35 16.96 9.97
C ARG A 1224 -8.14 18.27 9.98
N ALA A 1225 -8.80 18.60 11.09
CA ALA A 1225 -9.56 19.85 11.23
C ALA A 1225 -8.65 21.09 11.41
N GLU A 1226 -7.42 20.90 11.87
CA GLU A 1226 -6.47 21.97 12.21
C GLU A 1226 -5.50 22.30 11.06
N VAL A 1227 -5.42 21.43 10.04
CA VAL A 1227 -4.46 21.58 8.93
C VAL A 1227 -4.74 22.84 8.10
N ARG A 1228 -3.78 23.77 8.17
CA ARG A 1228 -3.72 24.94 7.28
C ARG A 1228 -3.20 24.52 5.90
N GLN A 1229 -3.95 24.87 4.86
CA GLN A 1229 -3.59 24.55 3.48
C GLN A 1229 -2.32 25.28 3.04
N LEU A 1230 -1.43 24.57 2.33
CA LEU A 1230 -0.25 25.16 1.71
C LEU A 1230 -0.66 26.05 0.52
N PHE A 1231 0.07 27.16 0.31
CA PHE A 1231 -0.27 28.17 -0.69
C PHE A 1231 -0.40 27.56 -2.11
N ARG A 1232 -1.58 27.72 -2.72
CA ARG A 1232 -1.92 27.12 -4.02
C ARG A 1232 -1.47 28.02 -5.16
N LYS A 1233 -0.83 27.45 -6.19
CA LYS A 1233 -0.74 28.14 -7.49
C LYS A 1233 -2.14 28.26 -8.11
N LEU A 1234 -2.48 29.45 -8.61
CA LEU A 1234 -3.75 29.71 -9.29
C LEU A 1234 -4.06 28.63 -10.34
N ALA A 1235 -5.33 28.23 -10.42
CA ALA A 1235 -5.78 27.25 -11.40
C ALA A 1235 -5.52 27.75 -12.83
N VAL A 1236 -5.28 26.80 -13.75
CA VAL A 1236 -5.14 27.13 -15.17
C VAL A 1236 -6.46 27.67 -15.70
N THR A 1237 -6.39 28.61 -16.65
CA THR A 1237 -7.56 29.17 -17.34
C THR A 1237 -8.44 28.05 -17.89
N LYS A 1238 -9.75 28.16 -17.64
CA LYS A 1238 -10.77 27.22 -18.12
C LYS A 1238 -11.65 27.91 -19.16
N GLU A 1239 -12.00 27.16 -20.19
CA GLU A 1239 -13.08 27.53 -21.12
C GLU A 1239 -14.43 27.18 -20.48
N TRP A 1240 -15.41 28.07 -20.65
CA TRP A 1240 -16.76 27.97 -20.06
C TRP A 1240 -17.85 28.26 -21.10
N VAL A 1241 -18.99 27.56 -21.01
CA VAL A 1241 -20.17 27.70 -21.88
C VAL A 1241 -21.44 27.75 -21.02
N GLU A 1242 -22.48 28.46 -21.46
CA GLU A 1242 -23.79 28.53 -20.78
C GLU A 1242 -24.53 27.16 -20.83
N ASN A 1243 -25.25 26.83 -19.76
CA ASN A 1243 -26.10 25.64 -19.67
C ASN A 1243 -27.54 25.94 -20.15
N ASN A 1244 -28.06 25.13 -21.07
CA ASN A 1244 -29.44 25.19 -21.58
C ASN A 1244 -30.16 23.89 -21.16
N TYR A 1245 -30.29 22.93 -22.09
CA TYR A 1245 -30.43 21.51 -21.76
C TYR A 1245 -29.16 21.03 -21.05
N TYR A 1246 -29.31 20.15 -20.06
CA TYR A 1246 -28.26 19.89 -19.07
C TYR A 1246 -26.96 19.32 -19.69
N HIS A 1247 -25.87 20.09 -19.63
CA HIS A 1247 -24.55 19.80 -20.22
C HIS A 1247 -24.54 19.55 -21.74
N ILE A 1248 -25.52 20.07 -22.48
CA ILE A 1248 -25.60 19.97 -23.94
C ILE A 1248 -25.17 21.29 -24.59
N ARG A 1249 -24.21 21.26 -25.53
CA ARG A 1249 -23.78 22.48 -26.25
C ARG A 1249 -24.91 23.02 -27.12
N ILE A 1250 -24.96 24.35 -27.33
CA ILE A 1250 -26.00 24.98 -28.15
C ILE A 1250 -26.01 24.48 -29.62
N GLU A 1251 -24.85 24.06 -30.13
CA GLU A 1251 -24.70 23.43 -31.46
C GLU A 1251 -25.39 22.05 -31.55
N GLN A 1252 -25.56 21.36 -30.42
CA GLN A 1252 -26.19 20.04 -30.32
C GLN A 1252 -27.70 20.16 -30.09
N GLN A 1253 -28.21 21.35 -29.74
CA GLN A 1253 -29.63 21.65 -29.56
C GLN A 1253 -30.29 21.85 -30.92
N THR A 1254 -30.60 20.73 -31.57
CA THR A 1254 -31.24 20.66 -32.89
C THR A 1254 -32.58 19.96 -32.78
N ALA A 1255 -33.38 19.98 -33.87
CA ALA A 1255 -34.68 19.31 -33.90
C ALA A 1255 -34.60 17.78 -33.65
N ASN A 1256 -33.42 17.18 -33.78
CA ASN A 1256 -33.18 15.77 -33.50
C ASN A 1256 -32.83 15.47 -32.03
N LEU A 1257 -32.75 16.48 -31.16
CA LEU A 1257 -32.41 16.27 -29.74
C LEU A 1257 -33.48 15.44 -29.00
N ILE A 1258 -34.76 15.66 -29.33
CA ILE A 1258 -35.88 14.85 -28.85
C ILE A 1258 -36.80 14.58 -30.04
N GLN A 1259 -36.96 13.30 -30.36
CA GLN A 1259 -37.80 12.79 -31.44
C GLN A 1259 -39.08 12.13 -30.88
N VAL A 1260 -39.99 11.70 -31.78
CA VAL A 1260 -41.23 10.99 -31.45
C VAL A 1260 -40.94 9.55 -31.02
#